data_AF-A0A7K5R0M2-F1
#
_entry.id   AF-A0A7K5R0M2-F1
#
_cell.length_a   1.000
_cell.length_b   1.000
_cell.length_c   1.000
_cell.angle_alpha   90.00
_cell.angle_beta   90.00
_cell.angle_gamma   90.00
#
_symmetry.space_group_name_H-M   'P 1'
#
loop_
_entity.id
_entity.type
_entity.pdbx_description
1 polymer ?
#
loop_
_entity_poly.entity_id
_entity_poly.type
_entity_poly.pdbx_seq_one_letter_code
_entity_poly.pdbx_strand_id
1 'polypeptide(L)'
;VAHPPGYPLFTLLAKVATGLPGGSPAFRVNLLCGLVGAAAASLLFCTVFRLSGSYAGGILAAGVFSFSRLTWQWSITAEVFSLNNLFVGLLMALTAHFEEASTAKERSKISKLGAFCCGLSLCNQHTIVLYIVCVVPWVLSQLFRKKELSLGHLLKLGLCFLAGLLPYLYLPASSYLNRARWTWGDQTTFQGFLTHFLREEYGTFNLAKSETGSSMGEMLLFQLAQMKSELSLPVLALALVACVSTALLKKQQKSPVIWLFTGMLCLYSLFFAWRANLDVTKPLFLGVVERFWLQSSAVVAVLAGLGLATLASLGRGTVLEGTWLLPCLEWLPALALVASQLWANYSTCDQSNNYVVDKFARNVLSSMPVGAVILLRGDLPGNALRYLHYCEGMRPDVTLVDQEMMTYEWYLPKLAKHLPGVYFPGNRWNPVEGVLPDGTLAFNLHRFLKVNKHKEVFVCIGLHEGDSTWRRSHSLWPWGTCEKLVPSGAVFDPGEWIRLTRNLYNWTEDYGSFSPSSWEAVANEEMWQARMKTAFFIFDLAETASVTAEMKAQLYTFAYTSYKEIVSSHPHHPVNWHKNYAIACERMLRLGRGDVDPEMLLSQTVKHFLLYTEKAEDDPQRQDILQAVQHLREELQGLRRRKAE
;
A
#
# COMPACT_ATOMS: atom_id res chain seq x y z
N VAL A 1 3.12 -6.79 -17.94
CA VAL A 1 2.97 -7.72 -16.78
C VAL A 1 3.03 -6.92 -15.49
N ALA A 2 2.15 -7.21 -14.52
CA ALA A 2 2.15 -6.55 -13.20
C ALA A 2 3.37 -6.98 -12.36
N HIS A 3 3.56 -6.39 -11.19
CA HIS A 3 4.64 -6.79 -10.27
C HIS A 3 4.55 -8.28 -9.86
N PRO A 4 5.69 -8.93 -9.50
CA PRO A 4 5.75 -10.37 -9.18
C PRO A 4 4.75 -10.81 -8.10
N PRO A 5 4.00 -11.93 -8.31
CA PRO A 5 4.18 -12.95 -9.35
C PRO A 5 3.38 -12.69 -10.64
N GLY A 6 2.92 -11.45 -10.86
CA GLY A 6 2.32 -10.98 -12.11
C GLY A 6 0.79 -10.98 -12.12
N TYR A 7 0.13 -11.66 -11.18
CA TYR A 7 -1.32 -11.67 -10.97
C TYR A 7 -2.12 -11.81 -12.30
N PRO A 8 -1.80 -12.79 -13.18
CA PRO A 8 -2.34 -12.81 -14.53
C PRO A 8 -3.87 -12.89 -14.57
N LEU A 9 -4.49 -13.63 -13.65
CA LEU A 9 -5.95 -13.74 -13.61
C LEU A 9 -6.61 -12.39 -13.28
N PHE A 10 -6.14 -11.73 -12.21
CA PHE A 10 -6.66 -10.42 -11.82
C PHE A 10 -6.43 -9.38 -12.92
N THR A 11 -5.24 -9.39 -13.54
CA THR A 11 -4.91 -8.47 -14.64
C THR A 11 -5.86 -8.63 -15.84
N LEU A 12 -6.17 -9.87 -16.22
CA LEU A 12 -7.11 -10.15 -17.31
C LEU A 12 -8.54 -9.71 -16.96
N LEU A 13 -8.99 -9.98 -15.73
CA LEU A 13 -10.32 -9.55 -15.27
C LEU A 13 -10.42 -8.02 -15.17
N ALA A 14 -9.39 -7.35 -14.65
CA ALA A 14 -9.32 -5.89 -14.62
C ALA A 14 -9.36 -5.31 -16.05
N LYS A 15 -8.68 -5.94 -17.02
CA LYS A 15 -8.76 -5.50 -18.42
C LYS A 15 -10.18 -5.59 -18.97
N VAL A 16 -10.93 -6.64 -18.62
CA VAL A 16 -12.36 -6.75 -18.98
C VAL A 16 -13.17 -5.64 -18.29
N ALA A 17 -12.98 -5.43 -16.98
CA ALA A 17 -13.70 -4.42 -16.22
C ALA A 17 -13.46 -2.99 -16.74
N THR A 18 -12.23 -2.65 -17.13
CA THR A 18 -11.94 -1.33 -17.72
C THR A 18 -12.68 -1.08 -19.03
N GLY A 19 -13.14 -2.12 -19.73
CA GLY A 19 -13.96 -2.01 -20.94
C GLY A 19 -15.44 -1.70 -20.68
N LEU A 20 -15.92 -1.81 -19.44
CA LEU A 20 -17.30 -1.45 -19.07
C LEU A 20 -17.53 0.06 -19.22
N PRO A 21 -18.75 0.52 -19.54
CA PRO A 21 -19.07 1.95 -19.60
C PRO A 21 -19.18 2.57 -18.19
N GLY A 22 -18.98 3.89 -18.11
CA GLY A 22 -19.21 4.69 -16.88
C GLY A 22 -18.02 4.76 -15.92
N GLY A 23 -17.81 5.92 -15.30
CA GLY A 23 -16.71 6.16 -14.35
C GLY A 23 -15.30 6.07 -14.95
N SER A 24 -14.28 6.29 -14.11
CA SER A 24 -12.87 6.16 -14.48
C SER A 24 -12.43 4.68 -14.57
N PRO A 25 -11.29 4.37 -15.22
CA PRO A 25 -10.74 3.01 -15.20
C PRO A 25 -10.55 2.46 -13.78
N ALA A 26 -10.07 3.28 -12.83
CA ALA A 26 -9.94 2.87 -11.43
C ALA A 26 -11.28 2.51 -10.79
N PHE A 27 -12.32 3.34 -11.01
CA PHE A 27 -13.67 3.07 -10.49
C PHE A 27 -14.21 1.71 -10.96
N ARG A 28 -14.05 1.37 -12.24
CA ARG A 28 -14.55 0.10 -12.81
C ARG A 28 -13.85 -1.12 -12.20
N VAL A 29 -12.55 -1.02 -11.93
CA VAL A 29 -11.79 -2.10 -11.28
C VAL A 29 -12.13 -2.19 -9.79
N ASN A 30 -12.33 -1.06 -9.09
CA ASN A 30 -12.84 -1.04 -7.72
C ASN A 30 -14.22 -1.72 -7.63
N LEU A 31 -15.12 -1.45 -8.59
CA LEU A 31 -16.43 -2.11 -8.66
C LEU A 31 -16.30 -3.63 -8.86
N LEU A 32 -15.38 -4.08 -9.74
CA LEU A 32 -15.07 -5.49 -9.88
C LEU A 32 -14.64 -6.11 -8.54
N CYS A 33 -13.74 -5.45 -7.80
CA CYS A 33 -13.31 -5.93 -6.48
C CYS A 33 -14.48 -6.00 -5.49
N GLY A 34 -15.39 -5.02 -5.51
CA GLY A 34 -16.56 -5.00 -4.63
C GLY A 34 -17.51 -6.17 -4.89
N LEU A 35 -17.78 -6.45 -6.17
CA LEU A 35 -18.60 -7.59 -6.59
C LEU A 35 -17.95 -8.92 -6.23
N VAL A 36 -16.63 -9.04 -6.43
CA VAL A 36 -15.86 -10.23 -6.06
C VAL A 36 -15.82 -10.44 -4.54
N GLY A 37 -15.69 -9.36 -3.76
CA GLY A 37 -15.78 -9.40 -2.30
C GLY A 37 -17.15 -9.86 -1.80
N ALA A 38 -18.24 -9.36 -2.39
CA ALA A 38 -19.60 -9.80 -2.10
C ALA A 38 -19.83 -11.27 -2.47
N ALA A 39 -19.27 -11.73 -3.59
CA ALA A 39 -19.31 -13.13 -3.98
C ALA A 39 -18.51 -14.02 -3.00
N ALA A 40 -17.37 -13.55 -2.48
CA ALA A 40 -16.61 -14.25 -1.44
C ALA A 40 -17.44 -14.44 -0.17
N ALA A 41 -18.09 -13.37 0.32
CA ALA A 41 -18.97 -13.43 1.48
C ALA A 41 -20.14 -14.41 1.28
N SER A 42 -20.72 -14.44 0.07
CA SER A 42 -21.79 -15.39 -0.29
C SER A 42 -21.31 -16.85 -0.20
N LEU A 43 -20.07 -17.14 -0.57
CA LEU A 43 -19.48 -18.48 -0.42
C LEU A 43 -19.24 -18.86 1.04
N LEU A 44 -18.88 -17.90 1.90
CA LEU A 44 -18.77 -18.13 3.35
C LEU A 44 -20.15 -18.46 3.96
N PHE A 45 -21.19 -17.72 3.56
CA PHE A 45 -22.58 -18.05 3.90
C PHE A 45 -22.92 -19.48 3.48
N CYS A 46 -22.68 -19.83 2.21
CA CYS A 46 -22.98 -21.16 1.69
C CYS A 46 -22.23 -22.26 2.44
N THR A 47 -20.97 -22.01 2.83
CA THR A 47 -20.17 -22.95 3.60
C THR A 47 -20.81 -23.24 4.95
N VAL A 48 -21.17 -22.20 5.71
CA VAL A 48 -21.80 -22.37 7.02
C VAL A 48 -23.17 -23.03 6.88
N PHE A 49 -24.01 -22.55 5.96
CA PHE A 49 -25.35 -23.08 5.74
C PHE A 49 -25.33 -24.58 5.39
N ARG A 50 -24.42 -25.01 4.50
CA ARG A 50 -24.24 -26.42 4.19
C ARG A 50 -23.87 -27.20 5.45
N LEU A 51 -22.78 -26.81 6.10
CA LEU A 51 -22.26 -27.55 7.24
C LEU A 51 -23.23 -27.62 8.42
N SER A 52 -24.00 -26.57 8.73
CA SER A 52 -24.85 -26.54 9.93
C SER A 52 -26.37 -26.54 9.69
N GLY A 53 -26.83 -26.26 8.46
CA GLY A 53 -28.23 -25.97 8.15
C GLY A 53 -28.71 -24.59 8.61
N SER A 54 -27.83 -23.76 9.20
CA SER A 54 -28.20 -22.47 9.79
C SER A 54 -28.07 -21.30 8.80
N TYR A 55 -29.20 -20.64 8.54
CA TYR A 55 -29.22 -19.36 7.83
C TYR A 55 -28.61 -18.23 8.66
N ALA A 56 -28.94 -18.15 9.94
CA ALA A 56 -28.46 -17.09 10.83
C ALA A 56 -26.94 -17.17 11.05
N GLY A 57 -26.38 -18.37 11.21
CA GLY A 57 -24.93 -18.60 11.25
C GLY A 57 -24.25 -18.23 9.94
N GLY A 58 -24.89 -18.52 8.79
CA GLY A 58 -24.41 -18.08 7.48
C GLY A 58 -24.40 -16.56 7.35
N ILE A 59 -25.48 -15.89 7.76
CA ILE A 59 -25.57 -14.42 7.74
C ILE A 59 -24.54 -13.79 8.67
N LEU A 60 -24.33 -14.37 9.86
CA LEU A 60 -23.27 -13.93 10.77
C LEU A 60 -21.92 -14.02 10.06
N ALA A 61 -21.54 -15.17 9.51
CA ALA A 61 -20.25 -15.36 8.85
C ALA A 61 -20.03 -14.40 7.67
N ALA A 62 -21.03 -14.25 6.80
CA ALA A 62 -20.94 -13.34 5.67
C ALA A 62 -20.90 -11.87 6.12
N GLY A 63 -21.73 -11.47 7.09
CA GLY A 63 -21.85 -10.09 7.55
C GLY A 63 -20.63 -9.62 8.33
N VAL A 64 -20.13 -10.41 9.31
CA VAL A 64 -18.93 -10.04 10.08
C VAL A 64 -17.66 -10.05 9.24
N PHE A 65 -17.62 -10.88 8.19
CA PHE A 65 -16.55 -10.83 7.21
C PHE A 65 -16.66 -9.58 6.32
N SER A 66 -17.84 -9.29 5.77
CA SER A 66 -18.03 -8.19 4.81
C SER A 66 -17.86 -6.82 5.44
N PHE A 67 -18.35 -6.65 6.67
CA PHE A 67 -18.37 -5.36 7.36
C PHE A 67 -17.22 -5.18 8.34
N SER A 68 -16.23 -6.08 8.37
CA SER A 68 -14.96 -5.79 9.04
C SER A 68 -14.19 -4.75 8.23
N ARG A 69 -13.55 -3.82 8.94
CA ARG A 69 -12.85 -2.67 8.34
C ARG A 69 -11.88 -3.12 7.26
N LEU A 70 -11.04 -4.11 7.56
CA LEU A 70 -10.01 -4.58 6.64
C LEU A 70 -10.62 -5.22 5.38
N THR A 71 -11.63 -6.09 5.52
CA THR A 71 -12.26 -6.74 4.36
C THR A 71 -12.98 -5.74 3.49
N TRP A 72 -13.71 -4.80 4.09
CA TRP A 72 -14.41 -3.75 3.37
C TRP A 72 -13.42 -2.90 2.58
N GLN A 73 -12.39 -2.35 3.24
CA GLN A 73 -11.40 -1.48 2.63
C GLN A 73 -10.75 -2.11 1.39
N TRP A 74 -10.32 -3.38 1.50
CA TRP A 74 -9.70 -4.08 0.38
C TRP A 74 -10.70 -4.61 -0.66
N SER A 75 -12.00 -4.61 -0.35
CA SER A 75 -13.06 -4.92 -1.32
C SER A 75 -13.47 -3.74 -2.18
N ILE A 76 -13.23 -2.50 -1.74
CA ILE A 76 -13.51 -1.30 -2.53
C ILE A 76 -12.27 -0.73 -3.24
N THR A 77 -11.14 -1.43 -3.13
CA THR A 77 -9.85 -1.03 -3.71
C THR A 77 -9.44 -2.00 -4.82
N ALA A 78 -8.89 -1.49 -5.92
CA ALA A 78 -8.38 -2.24 -7.07
C ALA A 78 -7.13 -3.07 -6.73
N GLU A 79 -7.34 -4.14 -5.97
CA GLU A 79 -6.32 -5.01 -5.42
C GLU A 79 -6.70 -6.48 -5.52
N VAL A 80 -5.70 -7.34 -5.38
CA VAL A 80 -5.81 -8.78 -5.64
C VAL A 80 -6.47 -9.57 -4.50
N PHE A 81 -6.66 -8.92 -3.35
CA PHE A 81 -7.10 -9.55 -2.11
C PHE A 81 -8.55 -10.04 -2.15
N SER A 82 -9.48 -9.28 -2.74
CA SER A 82 -10.88 -9.70 -2.87
C SER A 82 -11.00 -10.98 -3.68
N LEU A 83 -10.24 -11.07 -4.78
CA LEU A 83 -10.21 -12.28 -5.61
C LEU A 83 -9.57 -13.46 -4.87
N ASN A 84 -8.55 -13.20 -4.04
CA ASN A 84 -7.99 -14.25 -3.19
C ASN A 84 -9.01 -14.75 -2.15
N ASN A 85 -9.76 -13.83 -1.53
CA ASN A 85 -10.82 -14.16 -0.58
C ASN A 85 -11.95 -14.95 -1.25
N LEU A 86 -12.30 -14.65 -2.51
CA LEU A 86 -13.22 -15.45 -3.31
C LEU A 86 -12.71 -16.89 -3.44
N PHE A 87 -11.43 -17.09 -3.76
CA PHE A 87 -10.87 -18.44 -3.86
C PHE A 87 -10.81 -19.17 -2.52
N VAL A 88 -10.46 -18.49 -1.42
CA VAL A 88 -10.53 -19.09 -0.07
C VAL A 88 -11.96 -19.53 0.23
N GLY A 89 -12.95 -18.64 0.03
CA GLY A 89 -14.36 -18.96 0.22
C GLY A 89 -14.84 -20.10 -0.70
N LEU A 90 -14.37 -20.13 -1.95
CA LEU A 90 -14.71 -21.19 -2.91
C LEU A 90 -14.13 -22.54 -2.48
N LEU A 91 -12.87 -22.59 -2.03
CA LEU A 91 -12.26 -23.81 -1.51
C LEU A 91 -13.01 -24.31 -0.26
N MET A 92 -13.43 -23.43 0.63
CA MET A 92 -14.23 -23.79 1.81
C MET A 92 -15.61 -24.33 1.41
N ALA A 93 -16.31 -23.65 0.48
CA ALA A 93 -17.62 -24.07 0.00
C ALA A 93 -17.57 -25.40 -0.76
N LEU A 94 -16.56 -25.61 -1.61
CA LEU A 94 -16.33 -26.88 -2.31
C LEU A 94 -15.96 -28.00 -1.34
N THR A 95 -15.20 -27.71 -0.27
CA THR A 95 -14.89 -28.69 0.77
C THR A 95 -16.15 -29.12 1.52
N ALA A 96 -17.01 -28.17 1.89
CA ALA A 96 -18.30 -28.46 2.52
C ALA A 96 -19.21 -29.28 1.58
N HIS A 97 -19.30 -28.91 0.30
CA HIS A 97 -20.09 -29.66 -0.68
C HIS A 97 -19.49 -31.06 -0.94
N PHE A 98 -18.16 -31.20 -0.96
CA PHE A 98 -17.50 -32.50 -1.10
C PHE A 98 -17.83 -33.45 0.06
N GLU A 99 -17.86 -32.93 1.29
CA GLU A 99 -18.21 -33.73 2.49
C GLU A 99 -19.68 -34.19 2.44
N GLU A 100 -20.59 -33.35 1.96
CA GLU A 100 -22.03 -33.65 1.84
C GLU A 100 -22.37 -34.57 0.66
N ALA A 101 -21.51 -34.62 -0.35
CA ALA A 101 -21.76 -35.38 -1.55
C ALA A 101 -21.99 -36.86 -1.19
N SER A 102 -23.15 -37.38 -1.59
CA SER A 102 -23.57 -38.75 -1.23
C SER A 102 -22.95 -39.79 -2.18
N THR A 103 -22.77 -39.43 -3.45
CA THR A 103 -22.33 -40.35 -4.51
C THR A 103 -20.87 -40.15 -4.92
N ALA A 104 -20.20 -41.22 -5.37
CA ALA A 104 -18.83 -41.16 -5.89
C ALA A 104 -18.72 -40.25 -7.14
N LYS A 105 -19.76 -40.24 -7.97
CA LYS A 105 -19.84 -39.40 -9.18
C LYS A 105 -19.84 -37.91 -8.82
N GLU A 106 -20.60 -37.54 -7.79
CA GLU A 106 -20.66 -36.17 -7.29
C GLU A 106 -19.33 -35.75 -6.66
N ARG A 107 -18.77 -36.57 -5.75
CA ARG A 107 -17.43 -36.33 -5.17
C ARG A 107 -16.35 -36.14 -6.23
N SER A 108 -16.34 -36.98 -7.27
CA SER A 108 -15.41 -36.85 -8.39
C SER A 108 -15.62 -35.54 -9.17
N LYS A 109 -16.87 -35.10 -9.40
CA LYS A 109 -17.15 -33.82 -10.07
C LYS A 109 -16.64 -32.64 -9.25
N ILE A 110 -16.89 -32.65 -7.94
CA ILE A 110 -16.47 -31.59 -7.02
C ILE A 110 -14.95 -31.55 -6.90
N SER A 111 -14.27 -32.69 -6.76
CA SER A 111 -12.80 -32.73 -6.67
C SER A 111 -12.13 -32.24 -7.95
N LYS A 112 -12.67 -32.53 -9.14
CA LYS A 112 -12.20 -31.97 -10.42
C LYS A 112 -12.38 -30.46 -10.51
N LEU A 113 -13.54 -29.95 -10.09
CA LEU A 113 -13.78 -28.50 -10.02
C LEU A 113 -12.82 -27.84 -9.01
N GLY A 114 -12.67 -28.42 -7.82
CA GLY A 114 -11.72 -27.97 -6.81
C GLY A 114 -10.28 -27.96 -7.33
N ALA A 115 -9.84 -28.99 -8.05
CA ALA A 115 -8.52 -29.03 -8.66
C ALA A 115 -8.32 -27.91 -9.68
N PHE A 116 -9.31 -27.65 -10.54
CA PHE A 116 -9.29 -26.50 -11.45
C PHE A 116 -9.22 -25.17 -10.70
N CYS A 117 -10.03 -24.99 -9.65
CA CYS A 117 -10.01 -23.80 -8.81
C CYS A 117 -8.68 -23.60 -8.08
N CYS A 118 -8.02 -24.67 -7.62
CA CYS A 118 -6.68 -24.62 -7.04
C CYS A 118 -5.64 -24.13 -8.04
N GLY A 119 -5.71 -24.57 -9.30
CA GLY A 119 -4.81 -24.06 -10.36
C GLY A 119 -5.09 -22.59 -10.67
N LEU A 120 -6.37 -22.25 -10.83
CA LEU A 120 -6.81 -20.89 -11.17
C LEU A 120 -6.51 -19.87 -10.07
N SER A 121 -6.62 -20.27 -8.79
CA SER A 121 -6.33 -19.38 -7.66
C SER A 121 -4.85 -19.03 -7.54
N LEU A 122 -3.95 -19.95 -7.94
CA LEU A 122 -2.51 -19.67 -8.02
C LEU A 122 -2.20 -18.59 -9.05
N CYS A 123 -3.01 -18.41 -10.09
CA CYS A 123 -2.89 -17.32 -11.05
C CYS A 123 -3.34 -15.96 -10.49
N ASN A 124 -3.89 -15.91 -9.28
CA ASN A 124 -4.15 -14.67 -8.55
C ASN A 124 -3.06 -14.42 -7.52
N GLN A 125 -3.02 -15.16 -6.41
CA GLN A 125 -2.10 -14.88 -5.31
C GLN A 125 -1.53 -16.18 -4.72
N HIS A 126 -0.20 -16.27 -4.60
CA HIS A 126 0.48 -17.50 -4.15
C HIS A 126 0.18 -17.90 -2.71
N THR A 127 -0.27 -16.97 -1.85
CA THR A 127 -0.62 -17.28 -0.46
C THR A 127 -1.74 -18.33 -0.35
N ILE A 128 -2.53 -18.53 -1.41
CA ILE A 128 -3.55 -19.58 -1.48
C ILE A 128 -2.95 -21.00 -1.35
N VAL A 129 -1.66 -21.19 -1.66
CA VAL A 129 -0.96 -22.48 -1.50
C VAL A 129 -1.15 -23.01 -0.08
N LEU A 130 -1.12 -22.14 0.94
CA LEU A 130 -1.27 -22.51 2.35
C LEU A 130 -2.62 -23.18 2.66
N TYR A 131 -3.65 -22.86 1.88
CA TYR A 131 -4.95 -23.53 1.96
C TYR A 131 -4.98 -24.81 1.13
N ILE A 132 -4.40 -24.78 -0.08
CA ILE A 132 -4.33 -25.93 -0.99
C ILE A 132 -3.60 -27.12 -0.34
N VAL A 133 -2.49 -26.86 0.37
CA VAL A 133 -1.71 -27.91 1.05
C VAL A 133 -2.45 -28.57 2.21
N CYS A 134 -3.50 -27.95 2.75
CA CYS A 134 -4.39 -28.58 3.72
C CYS A 134 -5.53 -29.35 3.02
N VAL A 135 -6.20 -28.70 2.06
CA VAL A 135 -7.41 -29.22 1.42
C VAL A 135 -7.10 -30.43 0.52
N VAL A 136 -6.03 -30.38 -0.28
CA VAL A 136 -5.72 -31.44 -1.25
C VAL A 136 -5.41 -32.78 -0.55
N PRO A 137 -4.51 -32.86 0.44
CA PRO A 137 -4.27 -34.11 1.15
C PRO A 137 -5.53 -34.64 1.86
N TRP A 138 -6.36 -33.74 2.41
CA TRP A 138 -7.61 -34.13 3.04
C TRP A 138 -8.59 -34.76 2.04
N VAL A 139 -8.82 -34.13 0.88
CA VAL A 139 -9.69 -34.68 -0.19
C VAL A 139 -9.16 -36.01 -0.70
N LEU A 140 -7.84 -36.12 -0.96
CA LEU A 140 -7.24 -37.36 -1.43
C LEU A 140 -7.37 -38.49 -0.40
N SER A 141 -7.19 -38.17 0.90
CA SER A 141 -7.41 -39.11 1.99
C SER A 141 -8.86 -39.60 2.04
N GLN A 142 -9.84 -38.70 1.89
CA GLN A 142 -11.26 -39.08 1.85
C GLN A 142 -11.60 -39.97 0.64
N LEU A 143 -11.12 -39.62 -0.55
CA LEU A 143 -11.29 -40.44 -1.76
C LEU A 143 -10.64 -41.81 -1.59
N PHE A 144 -9.45 -41.88 -0.98
CA PHE A 144 -8.76 -43.13 -0.71
C PHE A 144 -9.54 -44.00 0.28
N ARG A 145 -10.00 -43.45 1.41
CA ARG A 145 -10.80 -44.17 2.42
C ARG A 145 -12.11 -44.71 1.85
N LYS A 146 -12.74 -43.97 0.92
CA LYS A 146 -13.95 -44.39 0.20
C LYS A 146 -13.66 -45.32 -0.99
N LYS A 147 -12.39 -45.67 -1.27
CA LYS A 147 -11.96 -46.48 -2.42
C LYS A 147 -12.33 -45.89 -3.80
N GLU A 148 -12.37 -44.57 -3.89
CA GLU A 148 -12.72 -43.79 -5.10
C GLU A 148 -11.50 -43.15 -5.78
N LEU A 149 -10.32 -43.33 -5.19
CA LEU A 149 -9.06 -42.85 -5.73
C LEU A 149 -8.42 -43.91 -6.62
N SER A 150 -8.22 -43.58 -7.90
CA SER A 150 -7.50 -44.39 -8.88
C SER A 150 -6.47 -43.53 -9.62
N LEU A 151 -5.49 -44.16 -10.27
CA LEU A 151 -4.51 -43.43 -11.09
C LEU A 151 -5.19 -42.57 -12.17
N GLY A 152 -6.20 -43.12 -12.85
CA GLY A 152 -6.97 -42.38 -13.85
C GLY A 152 -7.75 -41.20 -13.27
N HIS A 153 -8.24 -41.29 -12.02
CA HIS A 153 -8.85 -40.16 -11.33
C HIS A 153 -7.80 -39.11 -10.98
N LEU A 154 -6.64 -39.51 -10.44
CA LEU A 154 -5.54 -38.61 -10.10
C LEU A 154 -5.04 -37.83 -11.34
N LEU A 155 -4.90 -38.50 -12.48
CA LEU A 155 -4.55 -37.85 -13.75
C LEU A 155 -5.59 -36.81 -14.17
N LYS A 156 -6.89 -37.09 -14.03
CA LYS A 156 -7.95 -36.12 -14.32
C LYS A 156 -7.90 -34.91 -13.39
N LEU A 157 -7.60 -35.11 -12.10
CA LEU A 157 -7.40 -34.00 -11.16
C LEU A 157 -6.19 -33.16 -11.57
N GLY A 158 -5.07 -33.80 -11.93
CA GLY A 158 -3.89 -33.12 -12.45
C GLY A 158 -4.18 -32.30 -13.70
N LEU A 159 -4.91 -32.86 -14.67
CA LEU A 159 -5.31 -32.12 -15.89
C LEU A 159 -6.23 -30.93 -15.58
N CYS A 160 -7.20 -31.08 -14.67
CA CYS A 160 -8.04 -29.96 -14.24
C CYS A 160 -7.21 -28.85 -13.56
N PHE A 161 -6.27 -29.22 -12.69
CA PHE A 161 -5.35 -28.27 -12.05
C PHE A 161 -4.48 -27.52 -13.09
N LEU A 162 -3.88 -28.25 -14.03
CA LEU A 162 -3.08 -27.66 -15.11
C LEU A 162 -3.93 -26.74 -16.01
N ALA A 163 -5.18 -27.09 -16.28
CA ALA A 163 -6.10 -26.22 -17.01
C ALA A 163 -6.39 -24.92 -16.25
N GLY A 164 -6.43 -24.95 -14.92
CA GLY A 164 -6.54 -23.76 -14.08
C GLY A 164 -5.34 -22.82 -14.20
N LEU A 165 -4.14 -23.35 -14.47
CA LEU A 165 -2.90 -22.57 -14.61
C LEU A 165 -2.76 -21.84 -15.95
N LEU A 166 -3.66 -22.04 -16.91
CA LEU A 166 -3.57 -21.44 -18.25
C LEU A 166 -3.40 -19.91 -18.26
N PRO A 167 -3.97 -19.11 -17.33
CA PRO A 167 -3.71 -17.67 -17.29
C PRO A 167 -2.23 -17.29 -17.18
N TYR A 168 -1.35 -18.15 -16.64
CA TYR A 168 0.08 -17.87 -16.62
C TYR A 168 0.71 -17.71 -18.00
N LEU A 169 0.11 -18.28 -19.06
CA LEU A 169 0.54 -18.09 -20.44
C LEU A 169 0.46 -16.61 -20.88
N TYR A 170 -0.35 -15.79 -20.21
CA TYR A 170 -0.41 -14.35 -20.44
C TYR A 170 0.93 -13.66 -20.20
N LEU A 171 1.72 -14.11 -19.21
CA LEU A 171 2.97 -13.43 -18.84
C LEU A 171 3.99 -13.45 -20.00
N PRO A 172 4.42 -14.62 -20.51
CA PRO A 172 5.35 -14.66 -21.65
C PRO A 172 4.74 -14.06 -22.91
N ALA A 173 3.45 -14.28 -23.18
CA ALA A 173 2.78 -13.71 -24.36
C ALA A 173 2.78 -12.17 -24.35
N SER A 174 2.41 -11.56 -23.22
CA SER A 174 2.44 -10.10 -23.05
C SER A 174 3.86 -9.55 -23.13
N SER A 175 4.84 -10.25 -22.56
CA SER A 175 6.23 -9.82 -22.53
C SER A 175 6.90 -9.92 -23.92
N TYR A 176 6.53 -10.92 -24.71
CA TYR A 176 6.98 -11.11 -26.09
C TYR A 176 6.39 -10.07 -27.03
N LEU A 177 5.07 -9.83 -26.94
CA LEU A 177 4.40 -8.81 -27.75
C LEU A 177 4.91 -7.40 -27.43
N ASN A 178 5.29 -7.15 -26.17
CA ASN A 178 5.82 -5.88 -25.67
C ASN A 178 5.05 -4.65 -26.22
N ARG A 179 3.70 -4.73 -26.16
CA ARG A 179 2.77 -3.65 -26.55
C ARG A 179 2.39 -2.76 -25.37
N ALA A 180 2.45 -3.28 -24.15
CA ALA A 180 2.13 -2.51 -22.96
C ALA A 180 3.22 -1.44 -22.73
N ARG A 181 2.81 -0.19 -22.46
CA ARG A 181 3.72 0.93 -22.15
C ARG A 181 4.44 0.75 -20.81
N TRP A 182 4.01 -0.22 -20.00
CA TRP A 182 4.63 -0.59 -18.75
C TRP A 182 4.60 -2.12 -18.56
N THR A 183 5.69 -2.66 -18.01
CA THR A 183 5.77 -4.05 -17.56
C THR A 183 6.80 -4.15 -16.44
N TRP A 184 6.60 -5.09 -15.52
CA TRP A 184 7.63 -5.50 -14.58
C TRP A 184 8.30 -6.77 -15.08
N GLY A 185 9.62 -6.77 -15.22
CA GLY A 185 10.39 -7.94 -15.62
C GLY A 185 10.35 -8.27 -17.12
N ASP A 186 11.23 -9.17 -17.53
CA ASP A 186 11.23 -9.83 -18.84
C ASP A 186 10.86 -11.30 -18.69
N GLN A 187 9.70 -11.70 -19.21
CA GLN A 187 9.20 -13.08 -19.17
C GLN A 187 9.27 -13.77 -20.53
N THR A 188 10.08 -13.26 -21.47
CA THR A 188 10.23 -13.86 -22.80
C THR A 188 11.04 -15.15 -22.79
N THR A 189 11.84 -15.37 -21.76
CA THR A 189 12.60 -16.61 -21.55
C THR A 189 11.98 -17.42 -20.42
N PHE A 190 12.26 -18.73 -20.39
CA PHE A 190 11.82 -19.60 -19.30
C PHE A 190 12.39 -19.17 -17.94
N GLN A 191 13.68 -18.79 -17.90
CA GLN A 191 14.30 -18.27 -16.68
C GLN A 191 13.65 -16.97 -16.23
N GLY A 192 13.41 -16.01 -17.15
CA GLY A 192 12.73 -14.77 -16.82
C GLY A 192 11.30 -14.97 -16.32
N PHE A 193 10.58 -15.94 -16.88
CA PHE A 193 9.30 -16.40 -16.34
C PHE A 193 9.44 -16.95 -14.92
N LEU A 194 10.41 -17.84 -14.66
CA LEU A 194 10.63 -18.40 -13.32
C LEU A 194 11.02 -17.34 -12.30
N THR A 195 11.96 -16.45 -12.62
CA THR A 195 12.37 -15.33 -11.76
C THR A 195 11.19 -14.47 -11.36
N HIS A 196 10.29 -14.17 -12.31
CA HIS A 196 9.08 -13.41 -12.04
C HIS A 196 8.04 -14.22 -11.25
N PHE A 197 7.77 -15.46 -11.65
CA PHE A 197 6.81 -16.34 -10.98
C PHE A 197 7.22 -16.60 -9.53
N LEU A 198 8.48 -16.94 -9.28
CA LEU A 198 9.02 -17.24 -7.96
C LEU A 198 9.28 -15.97 -7.13
N ARG A 199 9.13 -14.76 -7.69
CA ARG A 199 9.42 -13.49 -7.00
C ARG A 199 10.88 -13.44 -6.48
N GLU A 200 11.82 -13.95 -7.28
CA GLU A 200 13.25 -14.04 -6.89
C GLU A 200 13.84 -12.67 -6.56
N GLU A 201 13.40 -11.60 -7.24
CA GLU A 201 13.86 -10.22 -7.01
C GLU A 201 13.58 -9.70 -5.59
N TYR A 202 12.62 -10.30 -4.87
CA TYR A 202 12.30 -10.00 -3.48
C TYR A 202 12.95 -10.99 -2.48
N GLY A 203 13.41 -12.16 -2.95
CA GLY A 203 13.87 -13.27 -2.11
C GLY A 203 12.85 -14.40 -1.93
N THR A 204 11.93 -14.57 -2.89
CA THR A 204 10.90 -15.63 -3.01
C THR A 204 9.86 -15.67 -1.90
N PHE A 205 10.29 -15.86 -0.65
CA PHE A 205 9.44 -15.94 0.52
C PHE A 205 9.46 -14.66 1.37
N ASN A 206 10.10 -13.58 0.91
CA ASN A 206 10.06 -12.29 1.58
C ASN A 206 8.90 -11.44 1.03
N LEU A 207 8.40 -10.55 1.87
CA LEU A 207 7.40 -9.54 1.52
C LEU A 207 8.07 -8.32 0.89
N ALA A 208 9.15 -7.83 1.49
CA ALA A 208 9.93 -6.68 1.01
C ALA A 208 11.40 -7.06 0.78
N LYS A 209 12.05 -6.39 -0.17
CA LYS A 209 13.46 -6.60 -0.48
C LYS A 209 14.33 -5.90 0.57
N SER A 210 15.28 -6.63 1.15
CA SER A 210 16.31 -6.09 2.05
C SER A 210 15.82 -5.43 3.35
N GLU A 211 14.60 -5.74 3.80
CA GLU A 211 14.06 -5.26 5.09
C GLU A 211 14.28 -6.26 6.22
N THR A 212 14.58 -5.74 7.42
CA THR A 212 14.61 -6.49 8.69
C THR A 212 13.24 -6.40 9.35
N GLY A 213 12.52 -7.53 9.41
CA GLY A 213 11.18 -7.57 10.00
C GLY A 213 11.15 -7.73 11.51
N SER A 214 9.95 -7.55 12.09
CA SER A 214 9.66 -7.89 13.48
C SER A 214 9.73 -9.40 13.73
N SER A 215 9.77 -9.79 15.00
CA SER A 215 9.77 -11.21 15.38
C SER A 215 8.42 -11.89 15.11
N MET A 216 8.43 -13.23 14.96
CA MET A 216 7.22 -14.02 14.77
C MET A 216 6.22 -13.84 15.94
N GLY A 217 6.72 -13.73 17.17
CA GLY A 217 5.88 -13.52 18.36
C GLY A 217 5.16 -12.18 18.33
N GLU A 218 5.88 -11.10 18.01
CA GLU A 218 5.28 -9.76 17.81
C GLU A 218 4.24 -9.80 16.69
N MET A 219 4.57 -10.40 15.55
CA MET A 219 3.66 -10.51 14.41
C MET A 219 2.34 -11.22 14.76
N LEU A 220 2.40 -12.32 15.53
CA LEU A 220 1.21 -13.02 16.02
C LEU A 220 0.41 -12.19 17.03
N LEU A 221 1.08 -11.46 17.93
CA LEU A 221 0.41 -10.58 18.89
C LEU A 221 -0.33 -9.44 18.19
N PHE A 222 0.30 -8.80 17.21
CA PHE A 222 -0.33 -7.78 16.37
C PHE A 222 -1.50 -8.35 15.57
N GLN A 223 -1.34 -9.54 14.97
CA GLN A 223 -2.44 -10.21 14.26
C GLN A 223 -3.63 -10.51 15.19
N LEU A 224 -3.39 -10.99 16.41
CA LEU A 224 -4.46 -11.28 17.38
C LEU A 224 -5.15 -9.99 17.86
N ALA A 225 -4.39 -8.94 18.14
CA ALA A 225 -4.92 -7.64 18.52
C ALA A 225 -5.79 -7.05 17.40
N GLN A 226 -5.30 -7.13 16.16
CA GLN A 226 -6.04 -6.70 14.98
C GLN A 226 -7.30 -7.53 14.76
N MET A 227 -7.21 -8.86 14.83
CA MET A 227 -8.36 -9.75 14.64
C MET A 227 -9.46 -9.50 15.68
N LYS A 228 -9.08 -9.22 16.94
CA LYS A 228 -10.02 -8.79 17.99
C LYS A 228 -10.68 -7.46 17.64
N SER A 229 -9.92 -6.49 17.12
CA SER A 229 -10.44 -5.18 16.69
C SER A 229 -11.38 -5.31 15.49
N GLU A 230 -11.06 -6.17 14.53
CA GLU A 230 -11.80 -6.34 13.27
C GLU A 230 -13.08 -7.17 13.44
N LEU A 231 -13.03 -8.24 14.24
CA LEU A 231 -14.13 -9.19 14.35
C LEU A 231 -14.95 -9.08 15.64
N SER A 232 -14.45 -8.40 16.67
CA SER A 232 -14.98 -8.36 18.04
C SER A 232 -14.79 -9.66 18.84
N LEU A 233 -14.71 -9.53 20.17
CA LEU A 233 -14.52 -10.66 21.08
C LEU A 233 -15.63 -11.73 21.02
N PRO A 234 -16.94 -11.39 20.91
CA PRO A 234 -17.99 -12.40 20.76
C PRO A 234 -17.82 -13.30 19.53
N VAL A 235 -17.38 -12.76 18.40
CA VAL A 235 -17.16 -13.55 17.17
C VAL A 235 -16.00 -14.53 17.37
N LEU A 236 -14.91 -14.10 18.02
CA LEU A 236 -13.80 -14.99 18.36
C LEU A 236 -14.23 -16.10 19.33
N ALA A 237 -15.05 -15.77 20.32
CA ALA A 237 -15.60 -16.75 21.25
C ALA A 237 -16.48 -17.79 20.53
N LEU A 238 -17.33 -17.36 19.59
CA LEU A 238 -18.12 -18.27 18.77
C LEU A 238 -17.23 -19.19 17.90
N ALA A 239 -16.18 -18.67 17.31
CA ALA A 239 -15.23 -19.49 16.55
C ALA A 239 -14.57 -20.56 17.43
N LEU A 240 -14.18 -20.21 18.66
CA LEU A 240 -13.67 -21.17 19.64
C LEU A 240 -14.72 -22.21 20.04
N VAL A 241 -15.98 -21.83 20.20
CA VAL A 241 -17.08 -22.76 20.48
C VAL A 241 -17.19 -23.82 19.38
N ALA A 242 -17.07 -23.45 18.10
CA ALA A 242 -17.06 -24.43 17.01
C ALA A 242 -15.91 -25.45 17.16
N CYS A 243 -14.70 -24.99 17.46
CA CYS A 243 -13.55 -25.87 17.67
C CYS A 243 -13.73 -26.79 18.89
N VAL A 244 -14.09 -26.24 20.05
CA VAL A 244 -14.20 -26.99 21.31
C VAL A 244 -15.36 -27.99 21.27
N SER A 245 -16.51 -27.59 20.73
CA SER A 245 -17.69 -28.47 20.65
C SER A 245 -17.42 -29.73 19.82
N THR A 246 -16.63 -29.64 18.74
CA THR A 246 -16.24 -30.82 17.94
C THR A 246 -15.26 -31.75 18.65
N ALA A 247 -14.45 -31.24 19.59
CA ALA A 247 -13.54 -32.03 20.41
C ALA A 247 -14.28 -32.82 21.50
N LEU A 248 -15.30 -32.19 22.11
CA LEU A 248 -16.05 -32.74 23.25
C LEU A 248 -17.24 -33.61 22.81
N LEU A 249 -17.94 -33.24 21.73
CA LEU A 249 -19.14 -33.93 21.26
C LEU A 249 -18.79 -34.91 20.12
N LYS A 250 -18.27 -36.09 20.48
CA LYS A 250 -17.85 -37.16 19.55
C LYS A 250 -18.93 -37.65 18.55
N LYS A 251 -20.19 -37.25 18.71
CA LYS A 251 -21.33 -37.66 17.85
C LYS A 251 -21.60 -36.74 16.65
N GLN A 252 -20.90 -35.63 16.46
CA GLN A 252 -21.14 -34.76 15.29
C GLN A 252 -20.45 -35.27 14.02
N GLN A 253 -21.26 -35.56 13.00
CA GLN A 253 -20.85 -36.17 11.72
C GLN A 253 -19.90 -35.30 10.87
N LYS A 254 -19.79 -33.99 11.14
CA LYS A 254 -19.01 -33.01 10.35
C LYS A 254 -17.75 -32.46 11.05
N SER A 255 -17.30 -33.11 12.14
CA SER A 255 -16.08 -32.78 12.89
C SER A 255 -14.79 -32.65 12.03
N PRO A 256 -14.55 -33.48 10.99
CA PRO A 256 -13.31 -33.41 10.21
C PRO A 256 -13.10 -32.10 9.42
N VAL A 257 -14.17 -31.46 8.96
CA VAL A 257 -14.07 -30.21 8.16
C VAL A 257 -13.73 -29.01 9.05
N ILE A 258 -14.28 -28.98 10.27
CA ILE A 258 -13.96 -27.92 11.25
C ILE A 258 -12.47 -27.97 11.62
N TRP A 259 -11.93 -29.17 11.89
CA TRP A 259 -10.50 -29.34 12.13
C TRP A 259 -9.62 -28.96 10.93
N LEU A 260 -10.09 -29.24 9.71
CA LEU A 260 -9.40 -28.81 8.49
C LEU A 260 -9.35 -27.28 8.40
N PHE A 261 -10.46 -26.58 8.64
CA PHE A 261 -10.51 -25.12 8.64
C PHE A 261 -9.65 -24.51 9.75
N THR A 262 -9.66 -25.09 10.96
CA THR A 262 -8.76 -24.67 12.04
C THR A 262 -7.30 -24.90 11.67
N GLY A 263 -6.96 -26.03 11.02
CA GLY A 263 -5.63 -26.30 10.50
C GLY A 263 -5.18 -25.29 9.44
N MET A 264 -6.08 -24.92 8.52
CA MET A 264 -5.87 -23.87 7.53
C MET A 264 -5.57 -22.52 8.20
N LEU A 265 -6.34 -22.14 9.22
CA LEU A 265 -6.12 -20.91 10.01
C LEU A 265 -4.75 -20.92 10.67
N CYS A 266 -4.41 -21.99 11.41
CA CYS A 266 -3.14 -22.09 12.13
C CYS A 266 -1.94 -22.08 11.16
N LEU A 267 -1.99 -22.88 10.09
CA LEU A 267 -0.90 -22.93 9.12
C LEU A 267 -0.69 -21.57 8.45
N TYR A 268 -1.76 -20.90 8.04
CA TYR A 268 -1.69 -19.60 7.41
C TYR A 268 -1.07 -18.54 8.34
N SER A 269 -1.60 -18.41 9.56
CA SER A 269 -1.13 -17.41 10.53
C SER A 269 0.32 -17.66 10.96
N LEU A 270 0.70 -18.92 11.23
CA LEU A 270 2.08 -19.25 11.63
C LEU A 270 3.07 -19.02 10.48
N PHE A 271 2.72 -19.43 9.26
CA PHE A 271 3.59 -19.24 8.10
C PHE A 271 3.79 -17.75 7.80
N PHE A 272 2.71 -16.96 7.81
CA PHE A 272 2.81 -15.55 7.53
C PHE A 272 3.57 -14.80 8.64
N ALA A 273 3.33 -15.15 9.92
CA ALA A 273 4.06 -14.58 11.03
C ALA A 273 5.57 -14.87 10.99
N TRP A 274 5.95 -16.04 10.48
CA TRP A 274 7.35 -16.41 10.29
C TRP A 274 8.03 -15.67 9.12
N ARG A 275 7.29 -15.33 8.06
CA ARG A 275 7.85 -14.84 6.79
C ARG A 275 7.63 -13.36 6.49
N ALA A 276 6.72 -12.68 7.19
CA ALA A 276 6.51 -11.25 7.06
C ALA A 276 7.75 -10.48 7.56
N ASN A 277 8.63 -10.08 6.64
CA ASN A 277 9.90 -9.41 6.95
C ASN A 277 9.79 -7.87 6.96
N LEU A 278 8.69 -7.34 7.52
CA LEU A 278 8.49 -5.90 7.70
C LEU A 278 8.38 -5.56 9.20
N ASP A 279 8.92 -4.41 9.57
CA ASP A 279 8.84 -3.89 10.93
C ASP A 279 7.44 -3.31 11.21
N VAL A 280 6.62 -4.04 11.97
CA VAL A 280 5.24 -3.65 12.27
C VAL A 280 5.13 -2.51 13.28
N THR A 281 6.24 -2.05 13.87
CA THR A 281 6.25 -0.83 14.69
C THR A 281 6.10 0.43 13.83
N LYS A 282 6.43 0.36 12.54
CA LYS A 282 6.24 1.45 11.58
C LYS A 282 4.79 1.40 11.04
N PRO A 283 3.99 2.48 11.20
CA PRO A 283 2.57 2.46 10.84
C PRO A 283 2.27 2.07 9.39
N LEU A 284 3.06 2.58 8.43
CA LEU A 284 2.88 2.23 7.02
C LEU A 284 3.15 0.74 6.75
N PHE A 285 4.18 0.17 7.37
CA PHE A 285 4.52 -1.24 7.23
C PHE A 285 3.48 -2.15 7.86
N LEU A 286 2.94 -1.77 9.03
CA LEU A 286 1.79 -2.45 9.61
C LEU A 286 0.60 -2.46 8.63
N GLY A 287 0.31 -1.32 7.97
CA GLY A 287 -0.71 -1.22 6.93
C GLY A 287 -0.46 -2.11 5.70
N VAL A 288 0.80 -2.44 5.39
CA VAL A 288 1.17 -3.40 4.33
C VAL A 288 0.95 -4.85 4.79
N VAL A 289 1.29 -5.16 6.03
CA VAL A 289 1.20 -6.50 6.62
C VAL A 289 -0.26 -6.89 6.88
N GLU A 290 -1.08 -5.99 7.42
CA GLU A 290 -2.43 -6.33 7.90
C GLU A 290 -3.33 -6.88 6.79
N ARG A 291 -3.13 -6.46 5.54
CA ARG A 291 -3.88 -6.90 4.34
C ARG A 291 -3.84 -8.41 4.14
N PHE A 292 -2.77 -9.06 4.60
CA PHE A 292 -2.61 -10.51 4.50
C PHE A 292 -3.35 -11.25 5.60
N TRP A 293 -3.90 -10.59 6.61
CA TRP A 293 -4.69 -11.24 7.66
C TRP A 293 -6.15 -11.46 7.26
N LEU A 294 -6.60 -10.87 6.15
CA LEU A 294 -7.94 -11.06 5.57
C LEU A 294 -8.37 -12.53 5.47
N GLN A 295 -7.47 -13.38 4.99
CA GLN A 295 -7.78 -14.79 4.74
C GLN A 295 -7.93 -15.56 6.06
N SER A 296 -7.16 -15.21 7.09
CA SER A 296 -7.35 -15.77 8.44
C SER A 296 -8.71 -15.35 9.03
N SER A 297 -9.10 -14.07 8.85
CA SER A 297 -10.39 -13.55 9.30
C SER A 297 -11.57 -14.22 8.58
N ALA A 298 -11.45 -14.55 7.29
CA ALA A 298 -12.47 -15.29 6.56
C ALA A 298 -12.76 -16.67 7.18
N VAL A 299 -11.71 -17.40 7.58
CA VAL A 299 -11.86 -18.70 8.24
C VAL A 299 -12.50 -18.56 9.61
N VAL A 300 -12.08 -17.57 10.40
CA VAL A 300 -12.67 -17.28 11.71
C VAL A 300 -14.15 -16.91 11.60
N ALA A 301 -14.54 -16.12 10.59
CA ALA A 301 -15.94 -15.78 10.35
C ALA A 301 -16.80 -17.02 10.08
N VAL A 302 -16.32 -17.98 9.28
CA VAL A 302 -17.01 -19.26 9.06
C VAL A 302 -17.10 -20.07 10.35
N LEU A 303 -16.00 -20.20 11.10
CA LEU A 303 -16.00 -20.91 12.39
C LEU A 303 -16.97 -20.26 13.38
N ALA A 304 -17.07 -18.93 13.42
CA ALA A 304 -18.03 -18.22 14.26
C ALA A 304 -19.47 -18.50 13.86
N GLY A 305 -19.78 -18.53 12.57
CA GLY A 305 -21.10 -18.92 12.06
C GLY A 305 -21.47 -20.36 12.45
N LEU A 306 -20.53 -21.29 12.38
CA LEU A 306 -20.70 -22.67 12.84
C LEU A 306 -20.88 -22.74 14.37
N GLY A 307 -20.13 -21.93 15.12
CA GLY A 307 -20.22 -21.84 16.58
C GLY A 307 -21.59 -21.37 17.04
N LEU A 308 -22.14 -20.34 16.40
CA LEU A 308 -23.50 -19.87 16.65
C LEU A 308 -24.53 -20.97 16.39
N ALA A 309 -24.42 -21.67 15.25
CA ALA A 309 -25.32 -22.77 14.91
C ALA A 309 -25.25 -23.90 15.94
N THR A 310 -24.04 -24.22 16.43
CA THR A 310 -23.86 -25.22 17.48
C THR A 310 -24.51 -24.80 18.80
N LEU A 311 -24.33 -23.56 19.26
CA LEU A 311 -24.98 -23.07 20.47
C LEU A 311 -26.51 -23.11 20.34
N ALA A 312 -27.04 -22.69 19.20
CA ALA A 312 -28.48 -22.75 18.94
C ALA A 312 -29.00 -24.21 18.94
N SER A 313 -28.23 -25.16 18.41
CA SER A 313 -28.58 -26.58 18.46
C SER A 313 -28.58 -27.16 19.88
N LEU A 314 -27.65 -26.73 20.74
CA LEU A 314 -27.59 -27.14 22.14
C LEU A 314 -28.76 -26.57 22.95
N GLY A 315 -29.13 -25.31 22.72
CA GLY A 315 -30.28 -24.67 23.38
C GLY A 315 -31.63 -25.30 22.98
N ARG A 316 -31.74 -25.81 21.74
CA ARG A 316 -32.90 -26.58 21.28
C ARG A 316 -33.08 -27.88 22.07
N GLY A 317 -32.00 -28.56 22.43
CA GLY A 317 -32.03 -29.85 23.12
C GLY A 317 -32.29 -29.81 24.64
N THR A 318 -32.24 -28.62 25.27
CA THR A 318 -32.30 -28.52 26.74
C THR A 318 -33.59 -27.94 27.31
N VAL A 319 -34.28 -26.98 26.66
CA VAL A 319 -35.40 -26.26 27.33
C VAL A 319 -36.56 -25.78 26.42
N LEU A 320 -36.47 -25.75 25.09
CA LEU A 320 -37.36 -24.87 24.28
C LEU A 320 -38.01 -25.48 23.03
N GLU A 321 -38.35 -26.78 22.99
CA GLU A 321 -39.10 -27.32 21.84
C GLU A 321 -40.47 -26.63 21.68
N GLY A 322 -40.73 -26.05 20.49
CA GLY A 322 -42.05 -25.53 20.10
C GLY A 322 -42.34 -24.04 20.33
N THR A 323 -41.38 -23.23 20.81
CA THR A 323 -41.60 -21.78 21.02
C THR A 323 -41.04 -20.92 19.87
N TRP A 324 -41.74 -19.83 19.53
CA TRP A 324 -41.29 -18.83 18.55
C TRP A 324 -39.99 -18.11 18.95
N LEU A 325 -39.53 -18.30 20.18
CA LEU A 325 -38.30 -17.73 20.74
C LEU A 325 -37.03 -18.40 20.19
N LEU A 326 -37.12 -19.63 19.67
CA LEU A 326 -35.96 -20.39 19.17
C LEU A 326 -35.26 -19.72 17.96
N PRO A 327 -35.97 -19.30 16.89
CA PRO A 327 -35.35 -18.49 15.83
C PRO A 327 -34.77 -17.18 16.33
N CYS A 328 -35.41 -16.53 17.31
CA CYS A 328 -34.91 -15.27 17.88
C CYS A 328 -33.55 -15.44 18.57
N LEU A 329 -33.30 -16.57 19.24
CA LEU A 329 -32.02 -16.87 19.89
C LEU A 329 -30.84 -16.98 18.91
N GLU A 330 -31.11 -17.27 17.64
CA GLU A 330 -30.07 -17.40 16.61
C GLU A 330 -29.96 -16.13 15.76
N TRP A 331 -31.09 -15.56 15.37
CA TRP A 331 -31.13 -14.38 14.50
C TRP A 331 -30.77 -13.07 15.21
N LEU A 332 -31.22 -12.86 16.45
CA LEU A 332 -30.91 -11.64 17.20
C LEU A 332 -29.39 -11.42 17.38
N PRO A 333 -28.60 -12.39 17.89
CA PRO A 333 -27.16 -12.18 18.02
C PRO A 333 -26.48 -12.05 16.66
N ALA A 334 -26.92 -12.80 15.64
CA ALA A 334 -26.38 -12.67 14.29
C ALA A 334 -26.56 -11.24 13.75
N LEU A 335 -27.78 -10.72 13.76
CA LEU A 335 -28.10 -9.39 13.26
C LEU A 335 -27.47 -8.28 14.12
N ALA A 336 -27.44 -8.44 15.44
CA ALA A 336 -26.82 -7.46 16.34
C ALA A 336 -25.31 -7.34 16.10
N LEU A 337 -24.59 -8.45 15.94
CA LEU A 337 -23.15 -8.44 15.66
C LEU A 337 -22.83 -7.85 14.28
N VAL A 338 -23.64 -8.20 13.27
CA VAL A 338 -23.49 -7.67 11.91
C VAL A 338 -23.79 -6.17 11.87
N ALA A 339 -24.87 -5.72 12.50
CA ALA A 339 -25.24 -4.31 12.58
C ALA A 339 -24.21 -3.49 13.37
N SER A 340 -23.66 -4.05 14.46
CA SER A 340 -22.58 -3.43 15.24
C SER A 340 -21.33 -3.23 14.41
N GLN A 341 -20.90 -4.24 13.64
CA GLN A 341 -19.76 -4.13 12.72
C GLN A 341 -19.98 -3.09 11.63
N LEU A 342 -21.15 -3.12 10.97
CA LEU A 342 -21.52 -2.14 9.96
C LEU A 342 -21.46 -0.72 10.53
N TRP A 343 -22.09 -0.50 11.69
CA TRP A 343 -22.13 0.81 12.33
C TRP A 343 -20.74 1.30 12.73
N ALA A 344 -19.91 0.44 13.32
CA ALA A 344 -18.57 0.80 13.79
C ALA A 344 -17.61 1.15 12.65
N ASN A 345 -17.77 0.51 11.48
CA ASN A 345 -16.80 0.62 10.38
C ASN A 345 -17.26 1.49 9.21
N TYR A 346 -18.56 1.82 9.11
CA TYR A 346 -19.11 2.55 7.95
C TYR A 346 -18.38 3.87 7.66
N SER A 347 -18.20 4.73 8.66
CA SER A 347 -17.58 6.06 8.46
C SER A 347 -16.12 5.97 8.02
N THR A 348 -15.38 4.98 8.52
CA THR A 348 -13.98 4.75 8.15
C THR A 348 -13.86 4.15 6.75
N CYS A 349 -14.79 3.27 6.37
CA CYS A 349 -14.77 2.58 5.09
C CYS A 349 -15.50 3.34 3.97
N ASP A 350 -16.24 4.41 4.28
CA ASP A 350 -16.80 5.29 3.27
C ASP A 350 -15.69 6.12 2.60
N GLN A 351 -15.32 5.69 1.40
CA GLN A 351 -14.29 6.32 0.57
C GLN A 351 -14.90 7.08 -0.62
N SER A 352 -16.21 7.38 -0.59
CA SER A 352 -16.93 8.05 -1.69
C SER A 352 -16.36 9.43 -2.07
N ASN A 353 -15.74 10.11 -1.11
CA ASN A 353 -15.12 11.43 -1.28
C ASN A 353 -13.58 11.40 -1.21
N ASN A 354 -12.95 10.23 -1.19
CA ASN A 354 -11.49 10.15 -1.15
C ASN A 354 -10.90 10.26 -2.56
N TYR A 355 -10.39 11.45 -2.88
CA TYR A 355 -9.68 11.75 -4.12
C TYR A 355 -8.24 12.22 -3.87
N VAL A 356 -7.68 11.96 -2.69
CA VAL A 356 -6.43 12.58 -2.22
C VAL A 356 -5.26 12.24 -3.14
N VAL A 357 -5.09 10.95 -3.46
CA VAL A 357 -4.01 10.47 -4.33
C VAL A 357 -4.23 10.90 -5.80
N ASP A 358 -5.48 10.99 -6.25
CA ASP A 358 -5.82 11.54 -7.58
C ASP A 358 -5.45 13.03 -7.66
N LYS A 359 -5.89 13.83 -6.67
CA LYS A 359 -5.54 15.25 -6.54
C LYS A 359 -4.03 15.45 -6.48
N PHE A 360 -3.31 14.61 -5.75
CA PHE A 360 -1.84 14.65 -5.67
C PHE A 360 -1.24 14.51 -7.07
N ALA A 361 -1.57 13.43 -7.77
CA ALA A 361 -1.00 13.12 -9.07
C ALA A 361 -1.40 14.14 -10.15
N ARG A 362 -2.64 14.66 -10.12
CA ARG A 362 -3.08 15.72 -11.04
C ARG A 362 -2.33 17.01 -10.81
N ASN A 363 -2.13 17.42 -9.55
CA ASN A 363 -1.36 18.62 -9.21
C ASN A 363 0.10 18.49 -9.67
N VAL A 364 0.74 17.35 -9.41
CA VAL A 364 2.12 17.09 -9.85
C VAL A 364 2.23 17.09 -11.37
N LEU A 365 1.36 16.38 -12.10
CA LEU A 365 1.41 16.35 -13.57
C LEU A 365 1.10 17.71 -14.18
N SER A 366 0.15 18.45 -13.64
CA SER A 366 -0.26 19.75 -14.19
C SER A 366 0.83 20.82 -14.02
N SER A 367 1.67 20.70 -12.98
CA SER A 367 2.74 21.66 -12.73
C SER A 367 3.96 21.48 -13.62
N MET A 368 4.07 20.39 -14.39
CA MET A 368 5.28 20.09 -15.16
C MET A 368 5.35 20.95 -16.45
N PRO A 369 6.53 21.47 -16.83
CA PRO A 369 6.72 22.10 -18.13
C PRO A 369 6.40 21.17 -19.31
N VAL A 370 6.15 21.74 -20.48
CA VAL A 370 5.81 20.97 -21.69
C VAL A 370 6.99 20.08 -22.08
N GLY A 371 6.74 18.80 -22.33
CA GLY A 371 7.75 17.88 -22.80
C GLY A 371 8.78 17.41 -21.76
N ALA A 372 8.54 17.68 -20.47
CA ALA A 372 9.45 17.34 -19.37
C ALA A 372 9.65 15.82 -19.21
N VAL A 373 10.83 15.43 -18.71
CA VAL A 373 11.14 14.07 -18.26
C VAL A 373 11.06 14.02 -16.75
N ILE A 374 10.31 13.07 -16.20
CA ILE A 374 10.10 12.93 -14.77
C ILE A 374 10.70 11.60 -14.33
N LEU A 375 11.74 11.67 -13.49
CA LEU A 375 12.34 10.55 -12.80
C LEU A 375 11.50 10.23 -11.56
N LEU A 376 10.82 9.08 -11.58
CA LEU A 376 9.92 8.63 -10.52
C LEU A 376 10.69 7.81 -9.48
N ARG A 377 10.40 8.02 -8.19
CA ARG A 377 10.92 7.22 -7.06
C ARG A 377 9.77 6.67 -6.23
N GLY A 378 9.80 5.38 -5.92
CA GLY A 378 8.84 4.75 -5.03
C GLY A 378 7.40 4.67 -5.56
N ASP A 379 6.54 4.07 -4.73
CA ASP A 379 5.22 3.62 -5.15
C ASP A 379 4.22 4.77 -5.39
N LEU A 380 4.24 5.82 -4.57
CA LEU A 380 3.25 6.90 -4.65
C LEU A 380 3.31 7.64 -5.99
N PRO A 381 4.40 8.35 -6.34
CA PRO A 381 4.47 9.05 -7.62
C PRO A 381 4.56 8.05 -8.77
N GLY A 382 5.22 6.90 -8.56
CA GLY A 382 5.32 5.82 -9.51
C GLY A 382 3.97 5.37 -10.05
N ASN A 383 3.09 4.89 -9.17
CA ASN A 383 1.80 4.31 -9.57
C ASN A 383 0.77 5.38 -9.92
N ALA A 384 0.68 6.46 -9.14
CA ALA A 384 -0.36 7.47 -9.31
C ALA A 384 -0.17 8.29 -10.61
N LEU A 385 1.05 8.72 -10.94
CA LEU A 385 1.31 9.45 -12.19
C LEU A 385 1.15 8.53 -13.41
N ARG A 386 1.62 7.27 -13.34
CA ARG A 386 1.44 6.31 -14.44
C ARG A 386 -0.03 6.03 -14.72
N TYR A 387 -0.87 5.92 -13.70
CA TYR A 387 -2.31 5.76 -13.88
C TYR A 387 -2.91 6.92 -14.66
N LEU A 388 -2.75 8.16 -14.19
CA LEU A 388 -3.33 9.32 -14.86
C LEU A 388 -2.77 9.51 -16.27
N HIS A 389 -1.47 9.30 -16.45
CA HIS A 389 -0.82 9.50 -17.74
C HIS A 389 -1.16 8.42 -18.77
N TYR A 390 -1.09 7.14 -18.40
CA TYR A 390 -1.29 6.04 -19.35
C TYR A 390 -2.74 5.54 -19.47
N CYS A 391 -3.54 5.64 -18.40
CA CYS A 391 -4.92 5.16 -18.40
C CYS A 391 -5.91 6.29 -18.70
N GLU A 392 -5.69 7.49 -18.17
CA GLU A 392 -6.58 8.65 -18.38
C GLU A 392 -6.08 9.64 -19.45
N GLY A 393 -4.85 9.46 -19.95
CA GLY A 393 -4.30 10.28 -21.02
C GLY A 393 -3.88 11.68 -20.59
N MET A 394 -3.65 11.90 -19.29
CA MET A 394 -3.21 13.19 -18.76
C MET A 394 -1.77 13.50 -19.15
N ARG A 395 -1.53 14.71 -19.69
CA ARG A 395 -0.18 15.19 -20.06
C ARG A 395 0.59 14.19 -20.95
N PRO A 396 0.08 13.83 -22.15
CA PRO A 396 0.75 12.87 -23.03
C PRO A 396 2.11 13.38 -23.55
N ASP A 397 2.43 14.65 -23.34
CA ASP A 397 3.68 15.30 -23.69
C ASP A 397 4.84 15.01 -22.73
N VAL A 398 4.56 14.69 -21.45
CA VAL A 398 5.61 14.37 -20.47
C VAL A 398 6.05 12.92 -20.59
N THR A 399 7.28 12.62 -20.16
CA THR A 399 7.82 11.25 -20.15
C THR A 399 8.12 10.82 -18.73
N LEU A 400 7.52 9.70 -18.32
CA LEU A 400 7.69 9.11 -16.99
C LEU A 400 8.77 8.02 -17.04
N VAL A 401 9.86 8.19 -16.30
CA VAL A 401 10.99 7.26 -16.24
C VAL A 401 11.18 6.82 -14.79
N ASP A 402 11.10 5.51 -14.53
CA ASP A 402 11.26 4.99 -13.18
C ASP A 402 12.74 4.74 -12.86
N GLN A 403 13.29 5.52 -11.93
CA GLN A 403 14.73 5.48 -11.64
C GLN A 403 15.16 4.21 -10.90
N GLU A 404 14.27 3.63 -10.08
CA GLU A 404 14.56 2.40 -9.33
C GLU A 404 14.55 1.21 -10.29
N MET A 405 13.59 1.19 -11.22
CA MET A 405 13.51 0.13 -12.22
C MET A 405 14.65 0.19 -13.24
N MET A 406 15.19 1.37 -13.56
CA MET A 406 16.38 1.50 -14.43
C MET A 406 17.62 0.75 -13.94
N THR A 407 17.66 0.37 -12.66
CA THR A 407 18.74 -0.44 -12.08
C THR A 407 18.62 -1.94 -12.40
N TYR A 408 17.47 -2.40 -12.91
CA TYR A 408 17.22 -3.79 -13.31
C TYR A 408 17.59 -4.02 -14.78
N GLU A 409 18.17 -5.19 -15.06
CA GLU A 409 18.66 -5.58 -16.40
C GLU A 409 17.57 -5.61 -17.47
N TRP A 410 16.32 -5.87 -17.07
CA TRP A 410 15.19 -5.96 -18.00
C TRP A 410 14.57 -4.61 -18.39
N TYR A 411 14.78 -3.55 -17.60
CA TYR A 411 13.96 -2.32 -17.72
C TYR A 411 14.17 -1.60 -19.04
N LEU A 412 15.39 -1.17 -19.35
CA LEU A 412 15.66 -0.40 -20.58
C LEU A 412 15.45 -1.24 -21.85
N PRO A 413 15.89 -2.51 -21.93
CA PRO A 413 15.57 -3.36 -23.08
C PRO A 413 14.06 -3.48 -23.35
N LYS A 414 13.22 -3.47 -22.32
CA LYS A 414 11.76 -3.55 -22.49
C LYS A 414 11.08 -2.22 -22.74
N LEU A 415 11.48 -1.18 -22.02
CA LEU A 415 10.70 0.05 -21.88
C LEU A 415 11.28 1.25 -22.63
N ALA A 416 12.57 1.27 -22.98
CA ALA A 416 13.16 2.43 -23.67
C ALA A 416 12.41 2.80 -24.97
N LYS A 417 11.92 1.81 -25.73
CA LYS A 417 11.14 2.04 -26.96
C LYS A 417 9.79 2.73 -26.72
N HIS A 418 9.27 2.70 -25.48
CA HIS A 418 8.01 3.32 -25.07
C HIS A 418 8.22 4.70 -24.43
N LEU A 419 9.46 5.20 -24.39
CA LEU A 419 9.86 6.48 -23.78
C LEU A 419 10.39 7.44 -24.88
N PRO A 420 9.52 7.95 -25.77
CA PRO A 420 9.94 8.73 -26.92
C PRO A 420 10.63 10.04 -26.52
N GLY A 421 11.71 10.38 -27.21
CA GLY A 421 12.46 11.62 -26.98
C GLY A 421 13.40 11.61 -25.78
N VAL A 422 13.56 10.47 -25.12
CA VAL A 422 14.58 10.21 -24.08
C VAL A 422 15.64 9.28 -24.63
N TYR A 423 16.91 9.67 -24.50
CA TYR A 423 18.06 8.91 -24.96
C TYR A 423 18.77 8.25 -23.78
N PHE A 424 18.94 6.92 -23.84
CA PHE A 424 19.66 6.17 -22.82
C PHE A 424 21.09 5.85 -23.31
N PRO A 425 22.15 6.24 -22.59
CA PRO A 425 23.54 5.99 -23.01
C PRO A 425 23.99 4.52 -22.93
N GLY A 426 23.14 3.64 -22.40
CA GLY A 426 23.40 2.21 -22.23
C GLY A 426 22.12 1.47 -21.84
N ASN A 427 22.29 0.24 -21.36
CA ASN A 427 21.20 -0.71 -21.09
C ASN A 427 20.83 -0.81 -19.60
N ARG A 428 21.61 -0.19 -18.69
CA ARG A 428 21.35 -0.23 -17.25
C ARG A 428 21.89 1.01 -16.54
N TRP A 429 21.13 1.56 -15.60
CA TRP A 429 21.66 2.58 -14.68
C TRP A 429 22.57 1.91 -13.65
N ASN A 430 23.84 2.32 -13.61
CA ASN A 430 24.77 2.03 -12.54
C ASN A 430 25.60 3.29 -12.20
N PRO A 431 25.93 3.55 -10.92
CA PRO A 431 26.82 4.65 -10.54
C PRO A 431 28.19 4.59 -11.24
N VAL A 432 28.66 3.38 -11.58
CA VAL A 432 29.89 3.13 -12.33
C VAL A 432 29.55 2.92 -13.81
N GLU A 433 30.18 3.72 -14.68
CA GLU A 433 30.08 3.55 -16.13
C GLU A 433 30.94 2.39 -16.64
N GLY A 434 30.54 1.82 -17.78
CA GLY A 434 31.34 0.84 -18.50
C GLY A 434 30.57 -0.43 -18.82
N VAL A 435 31.29 -1.44 -19.28
CA VAL A 435 30.72 -2.76 -19.54
C VAL A 435 30.83 -3.57 -18.25
N LEU A 436 29.68 -3.96 -17.71
CA LEU A 436 29.60 -4.86 -16.56
C LEU A 436 30.09 -6.27 -16.94
N PRO A 437 30.43 -7.14 -15.97
CA PRO A 437 30.97 -8.49 -16.26
C PRO A 437 30.08 -9.37 -17.15
N ASP A 438 28.78 -9.10 -17.17
CA ASP A 438 27.76 -9.77 -18.00
C ASP A 438 27.65 -9.21 -19.43
N GLY A 439 28.48 -8.21 -19.80
CA GLY A 439 28.43 -7.51 -21.09
C GLY A 439 27.45 -6.33 -21.12
N THR A 440 26.74 -6.04 -20.03
CA THR A 440 25.77 -4.94 -19.97
C THR A 440 26.49 -3.59 -19.99
N LEU A 441 26.19 -2.75 -20.99
CA LEU A 441 26.67 -1.37 -21.02
C LEU A 441 25.91 -0.52 -19.99
N ALA A 442 26.58 -0.14 -18.92
CA ALA A 442 26.01 0.68 -17.85
C ALA A 442 26.34 2.17 -18.01
N PHE A 443 25.43 3.02 -17.52
CA PHE A 443 25.62 4.47 -17.47
C PHE A 443 25.16 5.04 -16.13
N ASN A 444 25.76 6.16 -15.74
CA ASN A 444 25.37 6.91 -14.55
C ASN A 444 24.46 8.11 -14.91
N LEU A 445 23.93 8.77 -13.88
CA LEU A 445 23.02 9.90 -14.05
C LEU A 445 23.69 11.10 -14.73
N HIS A 446 24.97 11.37 -14.49
CA HIS A 446 25.68 12.44 -15.19
C HIS A 446 25.66 12.25 -16.72
N ARG A 447 25.95 11.03 -17.19
CA ARG A 447 25.93 10.71 -18.62
C ARG A 447 24.53 10.78 -19.19
N PHE A 448 23.52 10.31 -18.45
CA PHE A 448 22.11 10.42 -18.84
C PHE A 448 21.69 11.88 -19.07
N LEU A 449 22.04 12.78 -18.14
CA LEU A 449 21.72 14.21 -18.27
C LEU A 449 22.45 14.85 -19.45
N LYS A 450 23.71 14.47 -19.68
CA LYS A 450 24.51 14.99 -20.79
C LYS A 450 23.90 14.69 -22.17
N VAL A 451 23.36 13.48 -22.36
CA VAL A 451 22.72 13.10 -23.63
C VAL A 451 21.30 13.64 -23.77
N ASN A 452 20.64 13.97 -22.66
CA ASN A 452 19.28 14.52 -22.63
C ASN A 452 19.21 16.03 -22.37
N LYS A 453 20.27 16.78 -22.68
CA LYS A 453 20.34 18.24 -22.45
C LYS A 453 19.25 19.07 -23.14
N HIS A 454 18.56 18.49 -24.13
CA HIS A 454 17.44 19.11 -24.87
C HIS A 454 16.10 18.99 -24.14
N LYS A 455 16.05 18.27 -23.00
CA LYS A 455 14.85 18.05 -22.19
C LYS A 455 15.08 18.60 -20.79
N GLU A 456 14.03 19.15 -20.20
CA GLU A 456 14.03 19.46 -18.78
C GLU A 456 13.76 18.18 -17.98
N VAL A 457 14.65 17.87 -17.03
CA VAL A 457 14.57 16.66 -16.21
C VAL A 457 14.20 17.03 -14.79
N PHE A 458 13.17 16.37 -14.27
CA PHE A 458 12.65 16.53 -12.92
C PHE A 458 12.78 15.20 -12.17
N VAL A 459 12.90 15.26 -10.86
CA VAL A 459 12.92 14.11 -9.95
C VAL A 459 11.81 14.29 -8.94
N CYS A 460 10.94 13.30 -8.76
CA CYS A 460 9.81 13.41 -7.85
C CYS A 460 10.05 12.57 -6.60
N ILE A 461 9.93 13.20 -5.43
CA ILE A 461 10.26 12.59 -4.12
C ILE A 461 11.75 12.16 -4.07
N GLY A 462 12.61 12.99 -4.67
CA GLY A 462 14.06 12.87 -4.58
C GLY A 462 14.71 11.88 -5.55
N LEU A 463 16.04 11.85 -5.50
CA LEU A 463 16.90 10.98 -6.29
C LEU A 463 17.31 9.73 -5.52
N HIS A 464 17.59 8.65 -6.26
CA HIS A 464 18.24 7.47 -5.74
C HIS A 464 19.62 7.82 -5.17
N GLU A 465 19.84 7.50 -3.89
CA GLU A 465 21.04 7.92 -3.13
C GLU A 465 22.34 7.25 -3.61
N GLY A 466 22.23 6.13 -4.31
CA GLY A 466 23.40 5.38 -4.79
C GLY A 466 24.21 6.05 -5.90
N ASP A 467 23.70 7.12 -6.55
CA ASP A 467 24.40 7.81 -7.64
C ASP A 467 24.51 9.32 -7.40
N SER A 468 25.70 9.78 -7.02
CA SER A 468 26.03 11.20 -6.82
C SER A 468 26.70 11.86 -8.03
N THR A 469 26.85 11.16 -9.16
CA THR A 469 27.62 11.64 -10.33
C THR A 469 27.02 12.89 -10.96
N TRP A 470 25.71 13.08 -10.88
CA TRP A 470 25.00 14.26 -11.40
C TRP A 470 25.53 15.58 -10.80
N ARG A 471 25.98 15.56 -9.53
CA ARG A 471 26.52 16.73 -8.81
C ARG A 471 27.76 17.35 -9.50
N ARG A 472 28.41 16.60 -10.41
CA ARG A 472 29.53 17.10 -11.23
C ARG A 472 29.13 18.24 -12.17
N SER A 473 27.85 18.37 -12.49
CA SER A 473 27.38 19.24 -13.59
C SER A 473 25.99 19.83 -13.39
N HIS A 474 25.25 19.36 -12.38
CA HIS A 474 23.90 19.81 -12.09
C HIS A 474 23.71 20.04 -10.59
N SER A 475 22.73 20.89 -10.27
CA SER A 475 22.16 21.13 -8.95
C SER A 475 20.67 20.77 -8.98
N LEU A 476 20.06 20.59 -7.80
CA LEU A 476 18.62 20.34 -7.65
C LEU A 476 17.94 21.62 -7.18
N TRP A 477 16.98 22.11 -7.95
CA TRP A 477 16.16 23.26 -7.58
C TRP A 477 14.73 22.80 -7.27
N PRO A 478 14.10 23.29 -6.19
CA PRO A 478 12.79 22.79 -5.78
C PRO A 478 11.69 23.14 -6.79
N TRP A 479 10.78 22.19 -7.01
CA TRP A 479 9.58 22.31 -7.84
C TRP A 479 8.39 21.61 -7.16
N GLY A 480 8.05 22.09 -5.96
CA GLY A 480 7.02 21.48 -5.12
C GLY A 480 7.46 20.12 -4.58
N THR A 481 6.69 19.06 -4.86
CA THR A 481 7.04 17.68 -4.46
C THR A 481 8.22 17.15 -5.28
N CYS A 482 8.44 17.71 -6.46
CA CYS A 482 9.56 17.34 -7.32
C CYS A 482 10.68 18.39 -7.25
N GLU A 483 11.81 18.10 -7.90
CA GLU A 483 12.96 18.98 -8.02
C GLU A 483 13.45 18.97 -9.47
N LYS A 484 13.90 20.10 -9.98
CA LYS A 484 14.46 20.26 -11.31
C LYS A 484 15.96 20.02 -11.26
N LEU A 485 16.48 19.17 -12.16
CA LEU A 485 17.91 19.05 -12.40
C LEU A 485 18.37 20.20 -13.30
N VAL A 486 19.15 21.11 -12.73
CA VAL A 486 19.57 22.35 -13.39
C VAL A 486 21.10 22.37 -13.55
N PRO A 487 21.65 22.67 -14.74
CA PRO A 487 23.10 22.76 -14.93
C PRO A 487 23.76 23.69 -13.90
N SER A 488 24.90 23.30 -13.34
CA SER A 488 25.57 24.04 -12.25
C SER A 488 26.01 25.47 -12.63
N GLY A 489 26.10 25.79 -13.91
CA GLY A 489 26.39 27.14 -14.41
C GLY A 489 25.15 28.03 -14.59
N ALA A 490 23.94 27.54 -14.29
CA ALA A 490 22.72 28.32 -14.42
C ALA A 490 22.65 29.41 -13.34
N VAL A 491 22.21 30.60 -13.74
CA VAL A 491 21.98 31.71 -12.82
C VAL A 491 20.65 31.50 -12.10
N PHE A 492 20.69 31.51 -10.77
CA PHE A 492 19.50 31.41 -9.93
C PHE A 492 18.96 32.82 -9.62
N ASP A 493 17.72 33.10 -10.03
CA ASP A 493 16.97 34.29 -9.61
C ASP A 493 15.95 33.88 -8.52
N PRO A 494 16.17 34.26 -7.24
CA PRO A 494 15.27 33.90 -6.15
C PRO A 494 13.85 34.45 -6.32
N GLY A 495 13.71 35.68 -6.84
CA GLY A 495 12.42 36.34 -6.98
C GLY A 495 11.57 35.69 -8.07
N GLU A 496 12.18 35.39 -9.21
CA GLU A 496 11.52 34.64 -10.28
C GLU A 496 11.16 33.22 -9.81
N TRP A 497 12.08 32.52 -9.14
CA TRP A 497 11.83 31.15 -8.69
C TRP A 497 10.72 31.06 -7.63
N ILE A 498 10.66 32.01 -6.69
CA ILE A 498 9.54 32.14 -5.76
C ILE A 498 8.23 32.32 -6.53
N ARG A 499 8.19 33.24 -7.50
CA ARG A 499 6.98 33.50 -8.30
C ARG A 499 6.50 32.24 -9.04
N LEU A 500 7.43 31.47 -9.62
CA LEU A 500 7.12 30.23 -10.33
C LEU A 500 6.62 29.13 -9.40
N THR A 501 7.17 29.04 -8.19
CA THR A 501 6.91 27.91 -7.28
C THR A 501 5.83 28.15 -6.23
N ARG A 502 5.43 29.41 -5.98
CA ARG A 502 4.49 29.81 -4.91
C ARG A 502 3.16 29.05 -4.94
N ASN A 503 2.58 28.89 -6.13
CA ASN A 503 1.23 28.32 -6.32
C ASN A 503 1.25 27.14 -7.30
N LEU A 504 2.26 26.26 -7.21
CA LEU A 504 2.36 25.09 -8.09
C LEU A 504 1.16 24.15 -7.97
N TYR A 505 0.62 24.04 -6.75
CA TYR A 505 -0.42 23.07 -6.42
C TYR A 505 -1.64 23.77 -5.81
N ASN A 506 -2.82 23.37 -6.28
CA ASN A 506 -4.09 23.66 -5.63
C ASN A 506 -4.42 22.53 -4.64
N TRP A 507 -3.75 22.55 -3.49
CA TRP A 507 -3.92 21.56 -2.42
C TRP A 507 -4.77 22.11 -1.28
N THR A 508 -5.92 21.48 -1.03
CA THR A 508 -6.91 21.91 -0.04
C THR A 508 -7.12 20.92 1.11
N GLU A 509 -6.37 19.82 1.14
CA GLU A 509 -6.53 18.79 2.16
C GLU A 509 -5.81 19.20 3.45
N ASP A 510 -6.53 19.19 4.58
CA ASP A 510 -6.01 19.56 5.89
C ASP A 510 -4.84 18.68 6.33
N TYR A 511 -3.87 19.27 7.02
CA TYR A 511 -2.71 18.56 7.52
C TYR A 511 -3.10 17.57 8.62
N GLY A 512 -2.59 16.33 8.53
CA GLY A 512 -2.79 15.32 9.57
C GLY A 512 -4.21 14.73 9.64
N SER A 513 -5.02 14.93 8.59
CA SER A 513 -6.40 14.46 8.53
C SER A 513 -6.56 12.97 8.17
N PHE A 514 -5.47 12.30 7.78
CA PHE A 514 -5.48 10.90 7.33
C PHE A 514 -4.74 9.98 8.29
N SER A 515 -5.12 8.70 8.29
CA SER A 515 -4.44 7.67 9.09
C SER A 515 -2.95 7.58 8.73
N PRO A 516 -2.02 7.59 9.71
CA PRO A 516 -0.58 7.47 9.44
C PRO A 516 -0.15 6.19 8.71
N SER A 517 -0.99 5.16 8.70
CA SER A 517 -0.76 3.91 7.96
C SER A 517 -1.17 3.95 6.47
N SER A 518 -1.69 5.08 6.01
CA SER A 518 -2.33 5.22 4.69
C SER A 518 -1.46 5.96 3.67
N TRP A 519 -1.69 5.72 2.38
CA TRP A 519 -1.00 6.45 1.31
C TRP A 519 -1.52 7.89 1.17
N GLU A 520 -2.73 8.16 1.63
CA GLU A 520 -3.33 9.48 1.72
C GLU A 520 -2.54 10.37 2.67
N ALA A 521 -2.11 9.83 3.82
CA ALA A 521 -1.24 10.55 4.74
C ALA A 521 0.12 10.87 4.11
N VAL A 522 0.72 9.92 3.38
CA VAL A 522 1.99 10.14 2.66
C VAL A 522 1.83 11.22 1.58
N ALA A 523 0.77 11.15 0.76
CA ALA A 523 0.49 12.15 -0.26
C ALA A 523 0.23 13.53 0.34
N ASN A 524 -0.52 13.59 1.45
CA ASN A 524 -0.78 14.84 2.17
C ASN A 524 0.51 15.43 2.73
N GLU A 525 1.35 14.63 3.38
CA GLU A 525 2.65 15.07 3.91
C GLU A 525 3.54 15.63 2.79
N GLU A 526 3.67 14.93 1.66
CA GLU A 526 4.47 15.39 0.52
C GLU A 526 3.97 16.73 -0.06
N MET A 527 2.65 16.94 -0.12
CA MET A 527 2.07 18.18 -0.62
C MET A 527 2.21 19.33 0.37
N TRP A 528 2.18 19.04 1.67
CA TRP A 528 2.46 20.04 2.69
C TRP A 528 3.94 20.41 2.69
N GLN A 529 4.86 19.44 2.76
CA GLN A 529 6.31 19.72 2.72
C GLN A 529 6.73 20.46 1.44
N ALA A 530 6.08 20.19 0.29
CA ALA A 530 6.31 20.90 -0.97
C ALA A 530 6.22 22.44 -0.84
N ARG A 531 5.34 22.97 0.03
CA ARG A 531 5.14 24.42 0.20
C ARG A 531 6.38 25.13 0.71
N MET A 532 7.19 24.46 1.53
CA MET A 532 8.38 25.06 2.16
C MET A 532 9.68 24.87 1.37
N LYS A 533 9.73 23.96 0.39
CA LYS A 533 10.99 23.58 -0.25
C LYS A 533 11.73 24.76 -0.89
N THR A 534 11.02 25.70 -1.53
CA THR A 534 11.65 26.90 -2.12
C THR A 534 12.27 27.80 -1.05
N ALA A 535 11.56 28.08 0.03
CA ALA A 535 12.08 28.91 1.12
C ALA A 535 13.31 28.25 1.78
N PHE A 536 13.26 26.93 1.98
CA PHE A 536 14.37 26.15 2.51
C PHE A 536 15.59 26.18 1.59
N PHE A 537 15.41 25.96 0.29
CA PHE A 537 16.50 26.01 -0.68
C PHE A 537 17.18 27.38 -0.74
N ILE A 538 16.40 28.47 -0.76
CA ILE A 538 16.94 29.83 -0.77
C ILE A 538 17.71 30.12 0.52
N PHE A 539 17.22 29.62 1.65
CA PHE A 539 17.90 29.74 2.93
C PHE A 539 19.24 28.99 2.93
N ASP A 540 19.28 27.74 2.44
CA ASP A 540 20.52 26.95 2.34
C ASP A 540 21.54 27.60 1.39
N LEU A 541 21.07 28.19 0.30
CA LEU A 541 21.92 28.97 -0.61
C LEU A 541 22.58 30.16 0.13
N ALA A 542 21.86 30.83 1.03
CA ALA A 542 22.40 31.91 1.86
C ALA A 542 23.46 31.43 2.87
N GLU A 543 23.37 30.19 3.34
CA GLU A 543 24.36 29.57 4.23
C GLU A 543 25.65 29.16 3.51
N THR A 544 25.65 29.15 2.16
CA THR A 544 26.82 28.73 1.39
C THR A 544 27.94 29.77 1.46
N ALA A 545 29.18 29.32 1.71
CA ALA A 545 30.33 30.20 1.95
C ALA A 545 30.76 31.08 0.75
N SER A 546 30.32 30.75 -0.47
CA SER A 546 30.69 31.45 -1.71
C SER A 546 29.86 32.71 -2.00
N VAL A 547 28.86 33.02 -1.17
CA VAL A 547 27.91 34.12 -1.42
C VAL A 547 28.37 35.41 -0.74
N THR A 548 28.32 36.54 -1.46
CA THR A 548 28.69 37.85 -0.90
C THR A 548 27.75 38.25 0.24
N ALA A 549 28.22 39.09 1.18
CA ALA A 549 27.39 39.52 2.32
C ALA A 549 26.08 40.19 1.90
N GLU A 550 26.09 40.95 0.81
CA GLU A 550 24.89 41.58 0.26
C GLU A 550 23.89 40.57 -0.30
N MET A 551 24.37 39.62 -1.11
CA MET A 551 23.53 38.55 -1.66
C MET A 551 22.99 37.64 -0.55
N LYS A 552 23.81 37.35 0.46
CA LYS A 552 23.39 36.59 1.65
C LYS A 552 22.24 37.29 2.37
N ALA A 553 22.34 38.61 2.57
CA ALA A 553 21.25 39.38 3.17
C ALA A 553 19.97 39.36 2.31
N GLN A 554 20.09 39.46 0.99
CA GLN A 554 18.94 39.37 0.07
C GLN A 554 18.27 37.99 0.14
N LEU A 555 19.05 36.90 0.07
CA LEU A 555 18.53 35.54 0.14
C LEU A 555 17.83 35.24 1.47
N TYR A 556 18.41 35.64 2.61
CA TYR A 556 17.72 35.52 3.89
C TYR A 556 16.43 36.32 3.94
N THR A 557 16.40 37.51 3.34
CA THR A 557 15.17 38.33 3.27
C THR A 557 14.08 37.61 2.46
N PHE A 558 14.43 37.01 1.32
CA PHE A 558 13.52 36.21 0.52
C PHE A 558 13.00 34.96 1.25
N ALA A 559 13.91 34.22 1.89
CA ALA A 559 13.56 33.04 2.67
C ALA A 559 12.65 33.38 3.86
N TYR A 560 13.01 34.40 4.65
CA TYR A 560 12.20 34.90 5.77
C TYR A 560 10.81 35.32 5.33
N THR A 561 10.70 36.11 4.26
CA THR A 561 9.42 36.59 3.75
C THR A 561 8.53 35.42 3.33
N SER A 562 9.12 34.45 2.62
CA SER A 562 8.41 33.23 2.20
C SER A 562 7.94 32.41 3.38
N TYR A 563 8.81 32.16 4.38
CA TYR A 563 8.44 31.41 5.58
C TYR A 563 7.35 32.11 6.39
N LYS A 564 7.47 33.43 6.59
CA LYS A 564 6.47 34.23 7.29
C LYS A 564 5.10 34.09 6.63
N GLU A 565 5.04 34.25 5.31
CA GLU A 565 3.81 34.11 4.55
C GLU A 565 3.21 32.70 4.70
N ILE A 566 4.01 31.66 4.46
CA ILE A 566 3.57 30.26 4.50
C ILE A 566 3.03 29.88 5.89
N VAL A 567 3.78 30.19 6.95
CA VAL A 567 3.40 29.84 8.34
C VAL A 567 2.21 30.67 8.82
N SER A 568 2.11 31.94 8.40
CA SER A 568 0.98 32.81 8.78
C SER A 568 -0.34 32.44 8.09
N SER A 569 -0.27 31.91 6.86
CA SER A 569 -1.44 31.54 6.06
C SER A 569 -2.04 30.18 6.43
N HIS A 570 -1.29 29.31 7.12
CA HIS A 570 -1.72 27.97 7.48
C HIS A 570 -1.50 27.73 8.97
N PRO A 571 -2.48 27.97 9.86
CA PRO A 571 -2.31 27.77 11.31
C PRO A 571 -2.06 26.31 11.72
N HIS A 572 -2.62 25.37 10.96
CA HIS A 572 -2.44 23.92 11.14
C HIS A 572 -1.50 23.40 10.06
N HIS A 573 -0.24 23.14 10.44
CA HIS A 573 0.84 22.82 9.52
C HIS A 573 1.86 21.86 10.15
N PRO A 574 2.75 21.23 9.34
CA PRO A 574 3.79 20.33 9.83
C PRO A 574 4.70 20.95 10.90
N VAL A 575 5.00 20.21 11.96
CA VAL A 575 5.71 20.74 13.14
C VAL A 575 7.07 21.35 12.80
N ASN A 576 7.81 20.76 11.84
CA ASN A 576 9.13 21.23 11.40
C ASN A 576 9.14 22.67 10.85
N TRP A 577 8.00 23.18 10.40
CA TRP A 577 7.86 24.55 9.90
C TRP A 577 8.15 25.61 10.98
N HIS A 578 7.78 25.32 12.24
CA HIS A 578 8.09 26.19 13.36
C HIS A 578 9.61 26.37 13.52
N LYS A 579 10.37 25.26 13.48
CA LYS A 579 11.84 25.29 13.57
C LYS A 579 12.46 26.08 12.42
N ASN A 580 12.04 25.81 11.19
CA ASN A 580 12.55 26.50 10.00
C ASN A 580 12.28 28.02 10.04
N TYR A 581 11.07 28.42 10.43
CA TYR A 581 10.71 29.84 10.53
C TYR A 581 11.46 30.55 11.67
N ALA A 582 11.64 29.89 12.82
CA ALA A 582 12.41 30.44 13.93
C ALA A 582 13.88 30.68 13.54
N ILE A 583 14.50 29.73 12.85
CA ILE A 583 15.88 29.88 12.33
C ILE A 583 15.96 31.06 11.35
N ALA A 584 14.99 31.20 10.45
CA ALA A 584 14.95 32.33 9.52
C ALA A 584 14.81 33.68 10.24
N CYS A 585 13.98 33.75 11.29
CA CYS A 585 13.84 34.95 12.13
C CYS A 585 15.15 35.30 12.85
N GLU A 586 15.85 34.30 13.39
CA GLU A 586 17.15 34.47 14.05
C GLU A 586 18.21 35.00 13.08
N ARG A 587 18.31 34.43 11.88
CA ARG A 587 19.24 34.93 10.85
C ARG A 587 18.93 36.37 10.46
N MET A 588 17.65 36.71 10.27
CA MET A 588 17.25 38.09 10.01
C MET A 588 17.62 39.04 11.14
N LEU A 589 17.50 38.61 12.39
CA LEU A 589 17.88 39.41 13.55
C LEU A 589 19.38 39.73 13.53
N ARG A 590 20.23 38.74 13.23
CA ARG A 590 21.69 38.91 13.20
C ARG A 590 22.19 39.75 12.02
N LEU A 591 21.43 39.86 10.92
CA LEU A 591 21.77 40.72 9.78
C LEU A 591 21.66 42.21 10.10
N GLY A 592 20.79 42.61 11.04
CA GLY A 592 20.65 43.99 11.48
C GLY A 592 20.18 45.00 10.43
N ARG A 593 19.60 44.57 9.29
CA ARG A 593 19.05 45.47 8.26
C ARG A 593 17.62 45.93 8.63
N GLY A 594 17.38 47.24 8.49
CA GLY A 594 16.34 48.02 9.20
C GLY A 594 14.89 47.91 8.73
N ASP A 595 14.49 46.86 8.00
CA ASP A 595 13.12 46.75 7.49
C ASP A 595 12.17 45.96 8.41
N VAL A 596 12.71 45.29 9.44
CA VAL A 596 11.94 44.43 10.35
C VAL A 596 12.36 44.67 11.80
N ASP A 597 11.40 44.93 12.68
CA ASP A 597 11.65 45.21 14.11
C ASP A 597 12.40 44.05 14.79
N PRO A 598 13.61 44.29 15.34
CA PRO A 598 14.39 43.30 16.08
C PRO A 598 13.61 42.64 17.22
N GLU A 599 12.73 43.39 17.90
CA GLU A 599 11.92 42.83 18.98
C GLU A 599 10.92 41.81 18.45
N MET A 600 10.30 42.10 17.30
CA MET A 600 9.37 41.20 16.64
C MET A 600 10.07 39.92 16.20
N LEU A 601 11.24 40.04 15.54
CA LEU A 601 12.03 38.88 15.11
C LEU A 601 12.39 37.98 16.29
N LEU A 602 12.93 38.57 17.35
CA LEU A 602 13.33 37.82 18.54
C LEU A 602 12.14 37.18 19.25
N SER A 603 11.00 37.87 19.33
CA SER A 603 9.76 37.30 19.85
C SER A 603 9.23 36.14 19.01
N GLN A 604 9.32 36.22 17.67
CA GLN A 604 8.89 35.13 16.79
C GLN A 604 9.83 33.93 16.88
N THR A 605 11.15 34.14 16.95
CA THR A 605 12.14 33.08 17.15
C THR A 605 11.85 32.30 18.43
N VAL A 606 11.69 32.99 19.57
CA VAL A 606 11.35 32.37 20.86
C VAL A 606 10.02 31.61 20.78
N LYS A 607 8.98 32.24 20.23
CA LYS A 607 7.65 31.62 20.11
C LYS A 607 7.70 30.32 19.30
N HIS A 608 8.29 30.35 18.11
CA HIS A 608 8.26 29.20 17.21
C HIS A 608 9.19 28.07 17.65
N PHE A 609 10.35 28.35 18.26
CA PHE A 609 11.15 27.27 18.86
C PHE A 609 10.42 26.59 20.02
N LEU A 610 9.71 27.33 20.87
CA LEU A 610 8.91 26.72 21.94
C LEU A 610 7.82 25.80 21.39
N LEU A 611 7.05 26.29 20.40
CA LEU A 611 6.02 25.49 19.73
C LEU A 611 6.58 24.23 19.07
N TYR A 612 7.80 24.31 18.53
CA TYR A 612 8.50 23.14 18.00
C TYR A 612 8.85 22.14 19.11
N THR A 613 9.51 22.59 20.18
CA THR A 613 9.95 21.73 21.29
C THR A 613 8.82 21.12 22.12
N GLU A 614 7.63 21.72 22.07
CA GLU A 614 6.41 21.19 22.68
C GLU A 614 5.84 20.02 21.87
N LYS A 615 5.93 20.08 20.54
CA LYS A 615 5.33 19.08 19.63
C LYS A 615 6.31 18.01 19.14
N ALA A 616 7.61 18.27 19.18
CA ALA A 616 8.68 17.35 18.76
C ALA A 616 9.46 16.84 19.98
N GLU A 617 8.82 16.04 20.83
CA GLU A 617 9.40 15.57 22.09
C GLU A 617 10.65 14.70 21.88
N ASP A 618 10.68 13.93 20.78
CA ASP A 618 11.74 12.98 20.46
C ASP A 618 12.89 13.58 19.63
N ASP A 619 12.91 14.88 19.34
CA ASP A 619 14.03 15.48 18.57
C ASP A 619 15.31 15.49 19.44
N PRO A 620 16.41 14.86 18.99
CA PRO A 620 17.68 14.87 19.72
C PRO A 620 18.24 16.28 19.98
N GLN A 621 17.88 17.29 19.17
CA GLN A 621 18.29 18.68 19.33
C GLN A 621 17.39 19.48 20.29
N ARG A 622 16.37 18.85 20.90
CA ARG A 622 15.37 19.55 21.73
C ARG A 622 16.01 20.31 22.89
N GLN A 623 16.98 19.72 23.59
CA GLN A 623 17.65 20.37 24.71
C GLN A 623 18.48 21.58 24.27
N ASP A 624 19.20 21.46 23.16
CA ASP A 624 19.99 22.57 22.60
C ASP A 624 19.08 23.74 22.18
N ILE A 625 17.92 23.44 21.57
CA ILE A 625 16.93 24.44 21.20
C ILE A 625 16.38 25.15 22.46
N LEU A 626 16.07 24.41 23.53
CA LEU A 626 15.58 25.00 24.79
C LEU A 626 16.62 25.91 25.45
N GLN A 627 17.90 25.54 25.42
CA GLN A 627 19.01 26.38 25.90
C GLN A 627 19.13 27.66 25.07
N ALA A 628 19.07 27.55 23.73
CA ALA A 628 19.06 28.71 22.85
C ALA A 628 17.86 29.63 23.13
N VAL A 629 16.68 29.08 23.37
CA VAL A 629 15.47 29.85 23.75
C VAL A 629 15.66 30.62 25.05
N GLN A 630 16.34 30.05 26.05
CA GLN A 630 16.63 30.77 27.30
C GLN A 630 17.46 32.03 27.05
N HIS A 631 18.54 31.89 26.27
CA HIS A 631 19.39 33.02 25.91
C HIS A 631 18.63 34.09 25.11
N LEU A 632 17.84 33.68 24.11
CA LEU A 632 17.04 34.59 23.29
C LEU A 632 15.96 35.33 24.10
N ARG A 633 15.41 34.70 25.16
CA ARG A 633 14.47 35.37 26.09
C ARG A 633 15.15 36.45 26.91
N GLU A 634 16.38 36.22 27.36
CA GLU A 634 17.18 37.23 28.07
C GLU A 634 17.50 38.43 27.16
N GLU A 635 17.91 38.18 25.92
CA GLU A 635 18.09 39.22 24.90
C GLU A 635 16.79 40.03 24.69
N LEU A 636 15.63 39.36 24.64
CA LEU A 636 14.33 40.00 24.41
C LEU A 636 13.92 40.91 25.57
N GLN A 637 14.14 40.45 26.80
CA GLN A 637 13.90 41.26 27.99
C GLN A 637 14.82 42.47 28.03
N GLY A 638 16.11 42.29 27.71
CA GLY A 638 17.08 43.38 27.63
C GLY A 638 16.73 44.41 26.55
N LEU A 639 16.22 43.97 25.40
CA LEU A 639 15.75 44.87 24.32
C LEU A 639 14.50 45.66 24.76
N ARG A 640 13.53 45.01 25.40
CA ARG A 640 12.32 45.66 25.91
C ARG A 640 12.61 46.69 27.00
N ARG A 641 13.56 46.40 27.89
CA ARG A 641 14.01 47.36 28.91
C ARG A 641 14.64 48.60 28.27
N ARG A 642 15.53 48.42 27.30
CA ARG A 642 16.18 49.52 26.55
C ARG A 642 15.22 50.36 25.71
N LYS A 643 14.05 49.83 25.32
CA LYS A 643 12.99 50.60 24.64
C LYS A 643 12.07 51.35 25.62
N ALA A 644 12.04 50.92 26.89
CA ALA A 644 11.18 51.50 27.93
C ALA A 644 11.90 52.58 28.76
N GLU A 645 13.23 52.52 28.81
CA GLU A 645 14.14 53.62 29.20
C GLU A 645 14.26 54.64 28.06
#